data_AF-A0A928H028-F1
#
_entry.id   AF-A0A928H028-F1
#
_cell.length_a   1.000
_cell.length_b   1.000
_cell.length_c   1.000
_cell.angle_alpha   90.00
_cell.angle_beta   90.00
_cell.angle_gamma   90.00
#
_symmetry.space_group_name_H-M   'P 1'
#
loop_
_entity.id
_entity.type
_entity.pdbx_description
1 polymer ?
#
loop_
_entity_poly.entity_id
_entity_poly.type
_entity_poly.pdbx_seq_one_letter_code
_entity_poly.pdbx_strand_id
1 'polypeptide(L)'
;MKTSIASFALFCSFLACAQAPNLIRNSDFDRNLDREFRYDAAAGAMKRSIFTEDRTWNKCLKIESLKYTDNKQLGKVFYTAIRFGGDGKNPGFEVKPNTIYTYSIELKGDLPCRLAVWGWKGTNYWKDMKQLKVTVDSSFKPSGEWTVKTVTFQTGADTKFAAVGISIWGAEKYKNLPELGKFVLLDKVKVTEKTDLLANAAQKTDEAAAPAAKKKAVIANRESSGFVALRTPRPASVNTAFTVIPDNDKLTVKIRCHEPQAEKIKHDFSGLGGKVWQDDLVEIFFGPVSNDRELSQFVVSAGGGRWMGRGRGSKIDPADYQFWSAKTALEKDGWTAEVTIQYQLLGWEKRPAPGTVIPFNLARTRTPVPELSSFAFAGGNFHDVKQYAVLWLDDPGIWFAARKGELSKAAAKAGKELADTIAKWELKDPADAWRQAAVFQRKIESARLGRRTHVLVQVSPGTDPAIPMVPAELADPPKKISIRAAVNEFKPLPLAVTNLLNRPEEYRIVIGAPKGEAEEISLKHSDGTFFPPEKIRLCRGVRVKDSDGRNPGLRYDPLAPMDITSTVIAMPKEAAPVWAIFDTAGVKPGVYSGVIRVIPLGEETVKEKNKWKLPVYDLPLELEVLPFEISREPAIPQSLFAPLYGGRETFRMMMDYDINTVLISPWRIGAKFDPDGSLQSSNLKDAEKTLDDLKKFAAEIGRGKDLRICVGYSAYIIFRDIHGRKKFKAGTPEWKKAWQGYVKLIDGLRIRSGLPKKSFSVEIQDEPKADDLDELLAAAEAAHEIAPDLNLMVTIAAWQLPLEKLRKFKGVIYDWCFWGTKYFTEPELVKFQQELRAAGSKVSLYSCDTSMRLDLHKYYITHAWRALAFDADMCNLYEFVTHRNAIADWKRASYGSTALMASGQPVSTIRLECLRIGSTDIKYMKKLAEVLKEAKSAEPGLRSEAAKFLKETPMSVGMTRSHDPSVRAAAREMAIDLILKLTAKQ
;
A
#
# COMPACT_ATOMS: atom_id res chain seq x y z
N MET A 1 12.87 -29.26 27.63
CA MET A 1 11.94 -29.55 26.52
C MET A 1 12.30 -28.68 25.32
N LYS A 2 12.74 -29.30 24.22
CA LYS A 2 13.13 -28.64 22.97
C LYS A 2 11.88 -28.39 22.12
N THR A 3 11.12 -27.35 22.47
CA THR A 3 9.95 -26.87 21.73
C THR A 3 9.97 -25.34 21.74
N SER A 4 11.01 -24.78 21.12
CA SER A 4 11.18 -23.36 20.91
C SER A 4 11.66 -23.20 19.47
N ILE A 5 11.12 -22.21 18.76
CA ILE A 5 11.33 -21.88 17.34
C ILE A 5 10.31 -22.49 16.35
N ALA A 6 9.97 -23.79 16.41
CA ALA A 6 9.04 -24.38 15.43
C ALA A 6 7.56 -23.92 15.58
N SER A 7 7.10 -23.67 16.81
CA SER A 7 5.73 -23.21 17.07
C SER A 7 5.49 -21.75 16.67
N PHE A 8 6.56 -20.95 16.52
CA PHE A 8 6.45 -19.53 16.11
C PHE A 8 6.10 -19.41 14.62
N ALA A 9 6.56 -20.35 13.80
CA ALA A 9 6.22 -20.42 12.38
C ALA A 9 4.80 -20.94 12.12
N LEU A 10 4.27 -21.82 12.99
CA LEU A 10 2.94 -22.43 12.80
C LEU A 10 1.79 -21.53 13.26
N PHE A 11 1.98 -20.66 14.26
CA PHE A 11 0.95 -19.73 14.73
C PHE A 11 0.84 -18.46 13.87
N CYS A 12 1.94 -18.01 13.25
CA CYS A 12 1.91 -16.89 12.29
C CYS A 12 1.04 -17.18 11.06
N SER A 13 0.78 -18.45 10.74
CA SER A 13 -0.09 -18.87 9.63
C SER A 13 -1.58 -18.58 9.84
N PHE A 14 -2.03 -18.27 11.06
CA PHE A 14 -3.45 -18.04 11.37
C PHE A 14 -3.82 -16.57 11.67
N LEU A 15 -2.85 -15.65 11.74
CA LEU A 15 -3.07 -14.22 12.01
C LEU A 15 -2.63 -13.29 10.87
N ALA A 16 -2.11 -13.83 9.77
CA ALA A 16 -1.82 -13.06 8.57
C ALA A 16 -3.12 -12.82 7.78
N CYS A 17 -3.82 -11.72 8.06
CA CYS A 17 -4.69 -11.09 7.05
C CYS A 17 -3.80 -10.71 5.87
N ALA A 18 -3.64 -11.61 4.91
CA ALA A 18 -2.65 -11.53 3.85
C ALA A 18 -3.13 -10.56 2.76
N GLN A 19 -3.05 -9.26 3.05
CA GLN A 19 -2.82 -8.29 1.99
C GLN A 19 -1.47 -8.64 1.34
N ALA A 20 -1.40 -8.71 0.01
CA ALA A 20 -0.10 -8.68 -0.65
C ALA A 20 0.53 -7.31 -0.32
N PRO A 21 1.61 -7.25 0.48
CA PRO A 21 2.17 -5.98 0.93
C PRO A 21 2.59 -5.15 -0.28
N ASN A 22 2.47 -3.82 -0.18
CA ASN A 22 3.07 -2.96 -1.19
C ASN A 22 4.57 -3.24 -1.23
N LEU A 23 5.10 -3.59 -2.40
CA LEU A 23 6.52 -3.93 -2.54
C LEU A 23 7.44 -2.70 -2.49
N ILE A 24 6.86 -1.49 -2.47
CA ILE A 24 7.58 -0.21 -2.32
C ILE A 24 7.48 0.28 -0.87
N ARG A 25 8.61 0.51 -0.22
CA ARG A 25 8.73 0.88 1.20
C ARG A 25 8.51 2.37 1.45
N ASN A 26 9.01 3.22 0.56
CA ASN A 26 8.89 4.67 0.61
C ASN A 26 7.94 5.18 -0.49
N SER A 27 6.75 4.58 -0.55
CA SER A 27 5.73 4.82 -1.59
C SER A 27 5.22 6.25 -1.68
N ASP A 28 5.34 7.04 -0.61
CA ASP A 28 4.83 8.40 -0.46
C ASP A 28 5.93 9.47 -0.33
N PHE A 29 7.21 9.09 -0.46
CA PHE A 29 8.35 10.02 -0.49
C PHE A 29 8.46 10.93 0.75
N ASP A 30 8.08 10.43 1.93
CA ASP A 30 8.06 11.17 3.19
C ASP A 30 9.41 11.25 3.92
N ARG A 31 10.40 10.48 3.43
CA ARG A 31 11.78 10.41 3.92
C ARG A 31 12.73 10.89 2.84
N ASN A 32 13.96 11.26 3.27
CA ASN A 32 15.09 11.45 2.35
C ASN A 32 15.07 10.35 1.29
N LEU A 33 15.31 10.75 0.03
CA LEU A 33 15.29 9.85 -1.13
C LEU A 33 16.31 8.75 -0.90
N ASP A 34 15.85 7.69 -0.26
CA ASP A 34 16.67 6.63 0.25
C ASP A 34 17.17 5.78 -0.92
N ARG A 35 17.98 4.77 -0.60
CA ARG A 35 18.59 3.94 -1.64
C ARG A 35 17.60 2.98 -2.33
N GLU A 36 16.30 3.01 -1.99
CA GLU A 36 15.21 2.36 -2.73
C GLU A 36 14.97 3.02 -4.10
N PHE A 37 15.52 4.21 -4.33
CA PHE A 37 15.33 4.95 -5.57
C PHE A 37 16.61 5.09 -6.38
N ARG A 38 16.48 4.74 -7.66
CA ARG A 38 17.54 4.87 -8.63
C ARG A 38 17.17 5.90 -9.69
N TYR A 39 18.12 6.76 -10.04
CA TYR A 39 17.92 7.83 -11.02
C TYR A 39 18.97 7.72 -12.11
N ASP A 40 18.52 7.64 -13.36
CA ASP A 40 19.38 7.71 -14.53
C ASP A 40 19.04 8.98 -15.31
N ALA A 41 19.92 9.98 -15.26
CA ALA A 41 19.84 11.22 -16.01
C ALA A 41 21.25 11.75 -16.26
N ALA A 42 21.43 12.55 -17.31
CA ALA A 42 22.70 13.25 -17.50
C ALA A 42 22.94 14.27 -16.37
N ALA A 43 24.20 14.47 -15.99
CA ALA A 43 24.57 15.34 -14.88
C ALA A 43 23.99 16.75 -15.05
N GLY A 44 23.16 17.18 -14.09
CA GLY A 44 22.49 18.48 -14.09
C GLY A 44 21.31 18.62 -15.06
N ALA A 45 20.92 17.58 -15.83
CA ALA A 45 19.78 17.61 -16.74
C ALA A 45 18.44 17.81 -16.00
N MET A 46 18.36 17.32 -14.76
CA MET A 46 17.17 17.43 -13.93
C MET A 46 17.52 17.87 -12.50
N LYS A 47 16.50 18.37 -11.80
CA LYS A 47 16.49 18.56 -10.35
C LYS A 47 15.54 17.53 -9.74
N ARG A 48 15.96 16.88 -8.65
CA ARG A 48 15.11 16.04 -7.82
C ARG A 48 15.07 16.59 -6.42
N SER A 49 13.89 16.62 -5.82
CA SER A 49 13.70 17.07 -4.45
C SER A 49 12.43 16.47 -3.88
N ILE A 50 12.39 16.31 -2.56
CA ILE A 50 11.11 16.16 -1.87
C ILE A 50 10.47 17.54 -1.90
N PHE A 51 9.31 17.62 -2.53
CA PHE A 51 8.50 18.83 -2.61
C PHE A 51 7.35 18.70 -1.62
N THR A 52 7.12 19.77 -0.87
CA THR A 52 5.96 19.90 0.01
C THR A 52 4.96 20.76 -0.73
N GLU A 53 3.79 20.21 -1.05
CA GLU A 53 2.75 20.95 -1.76
C GLU A 53 2.23 22.13 -0.94
N ASP A 54 2.03 23.27 -1.61
CA ASP A 54 1.34 24.41 -1.02
C ASP A 54 -0.06 24.01 -0.58
N ARG A 55 -0.46 24.49 0.59
CA ARG A 55 -1.71 24.15 1.26
C ARG A 55 -1.75 22.70 1.73
N THR A 56 -1.60 21.66 0.93
CA THR A 56 -1.81 20.30 1.48
C THR A 56 -0.67 19.81 2.38
N TRP A 57 0.50 20.46 2.33
CA TRP A 57 1.74 20.02 2.97
C TRP A 57 2.14 18.58 2.64
N ASN A 58 1.50 17.99 1.62
CA ASN A 58 1.76 16.63 1.20
C ASN A 58 3.17 16.58 0.62
N LYS A 59 4.00 15.71 1.19
CA LYS A 59 5.33 15.43 0.63
C LYS A 59 5.18 14.52 -0.58
N CYS A 60 5.90 14.87 -1.63
CA CYS A 60 5.95 14.09 -2.87
C CYS A 60 7.32 14.27 -3.54
N LEU A 61 7.67 13.35 -4.45
CA LEU A 61 8.89 13.48 -5.23
C LEU A 61 8.65 14.43 -6.41
N LYS A 62 9.41 15.53 -6.48
CA LYS A 62 9.41 16.47 -7.60
C LYS A 62 10.61 16.26 -8.50
N ILE A 63 10.34 16.24 -9.79
CA ILE A 63 11.32 16.11 -10.86
C ILE A 63 11.15 17.28 -11.81
N GLU A 64 12.19 18.09 -11.97
CA GLU A 64 12.20 19.29 -12.82
C GLU A 64 13.21 19.14 -13.96
N SER A 65 12.83 19.53 -15.17
CA SER A 65 13.74 19.57 -16.32
C SER A 65 14.56 20.85 -16.31
N LEU A 66 15.90 20.75 -16.27
CA LEU A 66 16.79 21.91 -16.16
C LEU A 66 17.60 22.20 -17.43
N LYS A 67 18.09 21.17 -18.12
CA LYS A 67 18.84 21.35 -19.37
C LYS A 67 18.74 20.15 -20.29
N TYR A 68 19.01 20.42 -21.57
CA TYR A 68 19.22 19.39 -22.59
C TYR A 68 20.68 18.94 -22.63
N THR A 69 20.90 17.77 -23.20
CA THR A 69 22.22 17.28 -23.59
C THR A 69 22.33 17.19 -25.10
N ASP A 70 23.48 17.54 -25.65
CA ASP A 70 23.73 17.43 -27.08
C ASP A 70 23.98 15.97 -27.47
N ASN A 71 23.35 15.55 -28.58
CA ASN A 71 23.54 14.25 -29.18
C ASN A 71 23.76 14.41 -30.69
N LYS A 72 24.86 13.85 -31.19
CA LYS A 72 25.29 13.97 -32.60
C LYS A 72 24.23 13.51 -33.63
N GLN A 73 23.33 12.60 -33.27
CA GLN A 73 22.33 12.03 -34.18
C GLN A 73 20.91 12.56 -33.96
N LEU A 74 20.63 13.09 -32.77
CA LEU A 74 19.28 13.44 -32.32
C LEU A 74 19.10 14.95 -32.05
N GLY A 75 20.17 15.73 -32.15
CA GLY A 75 20.19 17.13 -31.72
C GLY A 75 20.18 17.24 -30.20
N LYS A 76 19.45 18.21 -29.66
CA LYS A 76 19.19 18.31 -28.23
C LYS A 76 18.33 17.14 -27.75
N VAL A 77 18.68 16.56 -26.60
CA VAL A 77 17.97 15.43 -25.98
C VAL A 77 17.71 15.74 -24.50
N PHE A 78 16.55 15.33 -24.01
CA PHE A 78 16.25 15.21 -22.60
C PHE A 78 15.96 13.75 -22.27
N TYR A 79 16.59 13.20 -21.24
CA TYR A 79 16.26 11.88 -20.73
C TYR A 79 16.42 11.84 -19.21
N THR A 80 15.38 11.34 -18.55
CA THR A 80 15.48 10.88 -17.16
C THR A 80 14.65 9.62 -16.97
N ALA A 81 15.15 8.69 -16.17
CA ALA A 81 14.39 7.56 -15.67
C ALA A 81 14.58 7.43 -14.16
N ILE A 82 13.47 7.14 -13.48
CA ILE A 82 13.43 6.91 -12.04
C ILE A 82 12.90 5.52 -11.85
N ARG A 83 13.61 4.71 -11.07
CA ARG A 83 13.20 3.36 -10.72
C ARG A 83 13.02 3.29 -9.21
N PHE A 84 11.85 2.81 -8.83
CA PHE A 84 11.40 2.54 -7.47
C PHE A 84 11.61 1.05 -7.17
N GLY A 85 12.04 0.77 -5.95
CA GLY A 85 12.41 -0.55 -5.49
C GLY A 85 13.92 -0.65 -5.28
N GLY A 86 14.30 -1.16 -4.12
CA GLY A 86 15.69 -1.37 -3.71
C GLY A 86 15.82 -1.45 -2.18
N ASP A 87 16.87 -2.11 -1.70
CA ASP A 87 17.23 -2.14 -0.27
C ASP A 87 18.52 -1.35 0.03
N GLY A 88 19.03 -0.67 -1.00
CA GLY A 88 20.27 0.09 -0.97
C GLY A 88 21.56 -0.68 -1.13
N LYS A 89 21.48 -2.00 -1.28
CA LYS A 89 22.54 -2.87 -1.80
C LYS A 89 22.15 -3.39 -3.17
N ASN A 90 20.91 -3.81 -3.33
CA ASN A 90 20.30 -4.25 -4.56
C ASN A 90 19.28 -3.19 -5.02
N PRO A 91 19.27 -2.78 -6.30
CA PRO A 91 18.11 -2.11 -6.85
C PRO A 91 16.95 -3.12 -6.93
N GLY A 92 15.71 -2.65 -7.01
CA GLY A 92 14.50 -3.47 -7.12
C GLY A 92 13.95 -4.11 -5.84
N PHE A 93 12.79 -4.72 -6.00
CA PHE A 93 12.13 -5.58 -5.02
C PHE A 93 12.01 -7.00 -5.58
N GLU A 94 11.92 -7.98 -4.69
CA GLU A 94 11.72 -9.38 -5.08
C GLU A 94 10.32 -9.60 -5.66
N VAL A 95 10.24 -10.47 -6.66
CA VAL A 95 8.98 -10.87 -7.28
C VAL A 95 8.96 -12.37 -7.51
N LYS A 96 7.76 -12.96 -7.38
CA LYS A 96 7.49 -14.33 -7.78
C LYS A 96 7.58 -14.47 -9.31
N PRO A 97 8.13 -15.57 -9.82
CA PRO A 97 8.08 -15.90 -11.25
C PRO A 97 6.65 -16.05 -11.79
N ASN A 98 6.44 -15.79 -13.08
CA ASN A 98 5.17 -16.01 -13.79
C ASN A 98 3.93 -15.39 -13.10
N THR A 99 4.13 -14.28 -12.38
CA THR A 99 3.11 -13.68 -11.52
C THR A 99 2.71 -12.32 -12.08
N ILE A 100 1.41 -12.01 -12.06
CA ILE A 100 0.89 -10.72 -12.51
C ILE A 100 0.91 -9.77 -11.32
N TYR A 101 1.37 -8.55 -11.54
CA TYR A 101 1.39 -7.47 -10.57
C TYR A 101 0.64 -6.26 -11.13
N THR A 102 0.04 -5.49 -10.22
CA THR A 102 -0.47 -4.15 -10.50
C THR A 102 0.56 -3.14 -10.04
N TYR A 103 0.87 -2.15 -10.88
CA TYR A 103 1.68 -0.98 -10.57
C TYR A 103 0.80 0.27 -10.73
N SER A 104 0.61 1.02 -9.64
CA SER A 104 -0.01 2.33 -9.67
C SER A 104 0.88 3.43 -9.13
N ILE A 105 0.70 4.65 -9.64
CA ILE A 105 1.39 5.86 -9.20
C ILE A 105 0.47 7.08 -9.41
N GLU A 106 0.56 8.04 -8.50
CA GLU A 106 -0.09 9.34 -8.62
C GLU A 106 0.86 10.37 -9.23
N LEU A 107 0.34 11.15 -10.18
CA LEU A 107 1.12 12.08 -10.99
C LEU A 107 0.42 13.43 -11.07
N LYS A 108 1.18 14.52 -10.94
CA LYS A 108 0.71 15.91 -11.13
C LYS A 108 1.82 16.76 -11.77
N GLY A 109 1.48 17.74 -12.59
CA GLY A 109 2.44 18.64 -13.25
C GLY A 109 2.26 18.69 -14.76
N ASP A 110 3.33 19.04 -15.48
CA ASP A 110 3.26 19.33 -16.92
C ASP A 110 4.19 18.44 -17.76
N LEU A 111 5.16 17.75 -17.14
CA LEU A 111 6.14 16.93 -17.85
C LEU A 111 5.52 15.61 -18.33
N PRO A 112 5.49 15.34 -19.65
CA PRO A 112 5.05 14.05 -20.17
C PRO A 112 5.97 12.93 -19.66
N CYS A 113 5.38 11.87 -19.13
CA CYS A 113 6.10 10.75 -18.56
C CYS A 113 5.53 9.42 -19.07
N ARG A 114 6.35 8.38 -19.00
CA ARG A 114 5.98 7.02 -19.32
C ARG A 114 6.22 6.11 -18.12
N LEU A 115 5.21 5.37 -17.69
CA LEU A 115 5.36 4.32 -16.69
C LEU A 115 6.23 3.20 -17.26
N ALA A 116 7.22 2.76 -16.50
CA ALA A 116 8.11 1.70 -16.92
C ALA A 116 8.30 0.68 -15.81
N VAL A 117 8.52 -0.56 -16.21
CA VAL A 117 8.81 -1.67 -15.31
C VAL A 117 10.04 -2.37 -15.85
N TRP A 118 10.93 -2.80 -14.97
CA TRP A 118 12.12 -3.55 -15.32
C TRP A 118 12.20 -4.81 -14.46
N GLY A 119 12.70 -5.92 -15.01
CA GLY A 119 12.89 -7.17 -14.29
C GLY A 119 14.21 -7.85 -14.64
N TRP A 120 14.77 -8.62 -13.70
CA TRP A 120 16.02 -9.38 -13.83
C TRP A 120 16.07 -10.59 -12.87
N LYS A 121 17.09 -11.44 -13.03
CA LYS A 121 17.20 -12.76 -12.40
C LYS A 121 18.17 -12.80 -11.21
N GLY A 122 19.25 -12.00 -11.23
CA GLY A 122 20.34 -12.04 -10.23
C GLY A 122 20.43 -10.80 -9.32
N THR A 123 21.39 -10.78 -8.39
CA THR A 123 21.67 -9.58 -7.56
C THR A 123 22.44 -8.50 -8.34
N ASN A 124 23.15 -8.88 -9.41
CA ASN A 124 23.80 -7.93 -10.30
C ASN A 124 22.83 -7.39 -11.36
N TYR A 125 22.09 -6.38 -10.96
CA TYR A 125 21.15 -5.62 -11.76
C TYR A 125 21.59 -5.26 -13.19
N TRP A 126 22.88 -4.93 -13.40
CA TRP A 126 23.34 -4.47 -14.72
C TRP A 126 23.51 -5.59 -15.72
N LYS A 127 23.56 -6.84 -15.26
CA LYS A 127 23.87 -7.99 -16.09
C LYS A 127 22.69 -8.41 -16.97
N ASP A 128 21.46 -8.32 -16.45
CA ASP A 128 20.29 -8.99 -17.03
C ASP A 128 18.96 -8.21 -16.89
N MET A 129 19.01 -6.91 -16.52
CA MET A 129 17.81 -6.05 -16.49
C MET A 129 17.19 -5.84 -17.86
N LYS A 130 15.87 -6.08 -17.94
CA LYS A 130 15.04 -5.77 -19.12
C LYS A 130 13.76 -5.07 -18.76
N GLN A 131 13.27 -4.22 -19.67
CA GLN A 131 11.99 -3.55 -19.50
C GLN A 131 10.84 -4.54 -19.74
N LEU A 132 9.89 -4.61 -18.81
CA LEU A 132 8.71 -5.47 -18.89
C LEU A 132 7.57 -4.75 -19.62
N LYS A 133 6.76 -5.51 -20.35
CA LYS A 133 5.53 -5.00 -20.94
C LYS A 133 4.49 -4.72 -19.87
N VAL A 134 3.71 -3.67 -20.12
CA VAL A 134 2.54 -3.31 -19.32
C VAL A 134 1.28 -3.40 -20.17
N THR A 135 0.12 -3.63 -19.54
CA THR A 135 -1.14 -4.02 -20.23
C THR A 135 -1.87 -2.92 -20.98
N VAL A 136 -1.52 -1.65 -20.78
CA VAL A 136 -2.17 -0.48 -21.42
C VAL A 136 -1.11 0.55 -21.80
N ASP A 137 -1.50 1.62 -22.50
CA ASP A 137 -0.58 2.72 -22.78
C ASP A 137 0.02 3.26 -21.49
N SER A 138 1.35 3.34 -21.49
CA SER A 138 2.15 3.78 -20.35
C SER A 138 2.51 5.25 -20.43
N SER A 139 2.33 5.87 -21.59
CA SER A 139 2.60 7.28 -21.83
C SER A 139 1.45 8.12 -21.31
N PHE A 140 1.77 9.19 -20.60
CA PHE A 140 0.79 10.10 -20.04
C PHE A 140 1.39 11.49 -19.85
N LYS A 141 0.60 12.51 -20.13
CA LYS A 141 0.90 13.89 -19.74
C LYS A 141 0.11 14.21 -18.47
N PRO A 142 0.78 14.42 -17.32
CA PRO A 142 0.13 14.89 -16.10
C PRO A 142 -0.62 16.20 -16.31
N SER A 143 -1.58 16.45 -15.41
CA SER A 143 -2.35 17.70 -15.39
C SER A 143 -1.99 18.51 -14.14
N GLY A 144 -2.57 19.71 -14.02
CA GLY A 144 -2.51 20.48 -12.78
C GLY A 144 -3.19 19.81 -11.57
N GLU A 145 -3.94 18.72 -11.78
CA GLU A 145 -4.57 17.91 -10.75
C GLU A 145 -3.90 16.53 -10.63
N TRP A 146 -3.92 15.96 -9.42
CA TRP A 146 -3.43 14.61 -9.16
C TRP A 146 -4.22 13.58 -9.95
N THR A 147 -3.51 12.76 -10.71
CA THR A 147 -4.09 11.68 -11.51
C THR A 147 -3.45 10.35 -11.14
N VAL A 148 -4.27 9.34 -10.84
CA VAL A 148 -3.80 7.97 -10.65
C VAL A 148 -3.59 7.32 -12.01
N LYS A 149 -2.42 6.71 -12.22
CA LYS A 149 -2.16 5.81 -13.34
C LYS A 149 -1.86 4.42 -12.84
N THR A 150 -2.60 3.46 -13.35
CA THR A 150 -2.48 2.05 -13.00
C THR A 150 -2.24 1.23 -14.25
N VAL A 151 -1.22 0.38 -14.19
CA VAL A 151 -0.88 -0.60 -15.22
C VAL A 151 -0.68 -1.96 -14.57
N THR A 152 -0.77 -3.05 -15.34
CA THR A 152 -0.37 -4.37 -14.85
C THR A 152 0.80 -4.90 -15.67
N PHE A 153 1.67 -5.67 -15.03
CA PHE A 153 2.81 -6.33 -15.67
C PHE A 153 2.91 -7.76 -15.19
N GLN A 154 3.52 -8.63 -16.00
CA GLN A 154 3.75 -10.03 -15.66
C GLN A 154 5.24 -10.29 -15.56
N THR A 155 5.66 -11.02 -14.52
CA THR A 155 7.04 -11.46 -14.35
C THR A 155 7.30 -12.75 -15.15
N GLY A 156 8.51 -12.93 -15.67
CA GLY A 156 8.91 -14.14 -16.39
C GLY A 156 9.23 -15.30 -15.45
N ALA A 157 9.54 -16.49 -15.98
CA ALA A 157 9.77 -17.69 -15.18
C ALA A 157 11.06 -17.66 -14.33
N ASP A 158 11.96 -16.74 -14.65
CA ASP A 158 13.27 -16.56 -14.01
C ASP A 158 13.46 -15.18 -13.39
N THR A 159 12.45 -14.30 -13.49
CA THR A 159 12.50 -12.96 -12.92
C THR A 159 12.36 -13.08 -11.42
N LYS A 160 13.44 -12.78 -10.70
CA LYS A 160 13.48 -12.78 -9.23
C LYS A 160 13.32 -11.39 -8.66
N PHE A 161 13.70 -10.37 -9.42
CA PHE A 161 13.65 -8.98 -9.00
C PHE A 161 12.99 -8.11 -10.08
N ALA A 162 12.29 -7.09 -9.64
CA ALA A 162 11.73 -6.06 -10.50
C ALA A 162 11.89 -4.66 -9.89
N ALA A 163 11.84 -3.64 -10.73
CA ALA A 163 11.67 -2.25 -10.32
C ALA A 163 10.58 -1.63 -11.19
N VAL A 164 9.77 -0.76 -10.62
CA VAL A 164 8.79 0.04 -11.36
C VAL A 164 9.27 1.48 -11.41
N GLY A 165 8.67 2.35 -12.21
CA GLY A 165 9.21 3.70 -12.36
C GLY A 165 8.50 4.57 -13.36
N ILE A 166 9.11 5.73 -13.58
CA ILE A 166 8.76 6.63 -14.67
C ILE A 166 9.98 6.92 -15.52
N SER A 167 9.76 7.21 -16.79
CA SER A 167 10.77 7.72 -17.72
C SER A 167 10.22 8.94 -18.44
N ILE A 168 11.08 9.92 -18.69
CA ILE A 168 10.79 11.13 -19.44
C ILE A 168 11.86 11.20 -20.51
N TRP A 169 11.45 11.29 -21.77
CA TRP A 169 12.36 11.32 -22.89
C TRP A 169 11.83 12.23 -23.99
N GLY A 170 12.72 13.01 -24.59
CA GLY A 170 12.43 13.80 -25.78
C GLY A 170 13.70 14.14 -26.54
N ALA A 171 13.60 14.34 -27.84
CA ALA A 171 14.70 14.78 -28.68
C ALA A 171 14.22 15.75 -29.77
N GLU A 172 15.10 16.69 -30.12
CA GLU A 172 14.85 17.76 -31.09
C GLU A 172 14.40 17.20 -32.43
N LYS A 173 15.08 16.14 -32.90
CA LYS A 173 14.74 15.42 -34.13
C LYS A 173 13.27 14.98 -34.22
N TYR A 174 12.66 14.60 -33.10
CA TYR A 174 11.28 14.10 -33.06
C TYR A 174 10.27 15.17 -32.60
N LYS A 175 10.72 16.42 -32.42
CA LYS A 175 9.88 17.55 -32.00
C LYS A 175 9.07 17.27 -30.72
N ASN A 176 9.65 16.49 -29.81
CA ASN A 176 9.01 16.08 -28.56
C ASN A 176 9.86 16.42 -27.32
N LEU A 177 10.75 17.41 -27.43
CA LEU A 177 11.53 17.88 -26.29
C LEU A 177 10.60 18.45 -25.21
N PRO A 178 10.74 18.03 -23.94
CA PRO A 178 10.05 18.67 -22.84
C PRO A 178 10.60 20.09 -22.65
N GLU A 179 9.71 21.05 -22.41
CA GLU A 179 10.11 22.42 -22.06
C GLU A 179 10.91 22.44 -20.75
N LEU A 180 11.99 23.23 -20.71
CA LEU A 180 12.77 23.43 -19.49
C LEU A 180 11.98 24.22 -18.44
N GLY A 181 12.27 23.99 -17.16
CA GLY A 181 11.53 24.55 -16.02
C GLY A 181 10.21 23.84 -15.72
N LYS A 182 9.72 22.94 -16.57
CA LYS A 182 8.56 22.09 -16.28
C LYS A 182 8.90 21.01 -15.27
N PHE A 183 7.88 20.48 -14.59
CA PHE A 183 8.04 19.46 -13.57
C PHE A 183 6.95 18.39 -13.61
N VAL A 184 7.22 17.28 -12.91
CA VAL A 184 6.23 16.29 -12.49
C VAL A 184 6.43 15.98 -11.01
N LEU A 185 5.32 15.87 -10.28
CA LEU A 185 5.21 15.39 -8.91
C LEU A 185 4.74 13.94 -8.94
N LEU A 186 5.36 13.11 -8.12
CA LEU A 186 5.11 11.69 -8.01
C LEU A 186 4.74 11.36 -6.57
N ASP A 187 3.70 10.57 -6.37
CA ASP A 187 3.25 10.13 -5.05
C ASP A 187 2.58 8.74 -5.12
N LYS A 188 2.41 8.10 -3.98
CA LYS A 188 1.64 6.86 -3.76
C LYS A 188 1.97 5.72 -4.73
N VAL A 189 3.27 5.43 -4.89
CA VAL A 189 3.75 4.30 -5.70
C VAL A 189 3.33 2.98 -5.04
N LYS A 190 2.53 2.18 -5.74
CA LYS A 190 2.02 0.90 -5.22
C LYS A 190 2.28 -0.22 -6.20
N VAL A 191 2.89 -1.30 -5.71
CA VAL A 191 3.08 -2.55 -6.44
C VAL A 191 2.57 -3.70 -5.60
N THR A 192 1.59 -4.44 -6.13
CA THR A 192 0.99 -5.60 -5.46
C THR A 192 0.76 -6.72 -6.45
N GLU A 193 0.83 -7.97 -5.99
CA GLU A 193 0.38 -9.13 -6.77
C GLU A 193 -1.09 -8.96 -7.15
N LYS A 194 -1.43 -9.20 -8.43
CA LYS A 194 -2.79 -9.05 -8.94
C LYS A 194 -3.58 -10.32 -8.67
N THR A 195 -4.62 -10.19 -7.87
CA THR A 195 -5.60 -11.24 -7.55
C THR A 195 -6.93 -10.90 -8.23
N ASP A 196 -7.29 -11.59 -9.33
CA ASP A 196 -8.54 -11.37 -10.08
C ASP A 196 -9.76 -12.00 -9.37
N LEU A 197 -10.04 -11.57 -8.14
CA LEU A 197 -11.01 -12.21 -7.25
C LEU A 197 -12.47 -11.92 -7.61
N LEU A 198 -12.77 -10.73 -8.13
CA LEU A 198 -14.14 -10.29 -8.43
C LEU A 198 -14.51 -10.37 -9.92
N ALA A 199 -13.52 -10.32 -10.82
CA ALA A 199 -13.75 -10.45 -12.27
C ALA A 199 -14.37 -11.82 -12.64
N ASN A 200 -14.06 -12.87 -11.86
CA ASN A 200 -14.58 -14.23 -12.08
C ASN A 200 -15.95 -14.47 -11.42
N ALA A 201 -16.40 -13.61 -10.50
CA ALA A 201 -17.75 -13.67 -9.91
C ALA A 201 -18.83 -13.00 -10.81
N ALA A 202 -18.42 -12.35 -11.91
CA ALA A 202 -19.30 -11.69 -12.87
C ALA A 202 -20.00 -12.66 -13.83
N GLN A 203 -19.53 -13.90 -13.97
CA GLN A 203 -20.15 -14.93 -14.82
C GLN A 203 -21.06 -15.83 -14.00
N LYS A 204 -22.19 -15.26 -13.54
CA LYS A 204 -23.32 -16.03 -13.00
C LYS A 204 -24.42 -16.28 -14.04
N THR A 205 -24.22 -15.86 -15.29
CA THR A 205 -24.99 -16.38 -16.42
C THR A 205 -24.31 -17.65 -16.91
N ASP A 206 -25.08 -18.71 -17.15
CA ASP A 206 -24.65 -19.96 -17.81
C ASP A 206 -24.04 -19.75 -19.21
N GLU A 207 -23.96 -18.50 -19.68
CA GLU A 207 -23.08 -18.13 -20.79
C GLU A 207 -21.63 -18.16 -20.34
N ALA A 208 -21.02 -19.31 -20.67
CA ALA A 208 -19.60 -19.57 -20.66
C ALA A 208 -18.77 -18.29 -20.81
N ALA A 209 -17.95 -17.99 -19.79
CA ALA A 209 -16.63 -17.42 -20.05
C ALA A 209 -16.11 -18.07 -21.33
N ALA A 210 -15.81 -17.28 -22.36
CA ALA A 210 -15.33 -17.82 -23.62
C ALA A 210 -14.30 -18.92 -23.29
N PRO A 211 -14.58 -20.19 -23.66
CA PRO A 211 -13.69 -21.28 -23.29
C PRO A 211 -12.31 -20.91 -23.82
N ALA A 212 -11.26 -21.24 -23.06
CA ALA A 212 -9.92 -21.05 -23.58
C ALA A 212 -9.87 -21.76 -24.96
N ALA A 213 -9.44 -21.06 -26.01
CA ALA A 213 -9.48 -21.64 -27.34
C ALA A 213 -8.61 -22.90 -27.37
N LYS A 214 -9.06 -23.96 -28.06
CA LYS A 214 -8.25 -25.16 -28.23
C LYS A 214 -7.04 -24.79 -29.09
N LYS A 215 -5.86 -24.79 -28.47
CA LYS A 215 -4.57 -24.57 -29.14
C LYS A 215 -4.14 -25.84 -29.87
N LYS A 216 -3.30 -25.75 -30.89
CA LYS A 216 -2.61 -26.93 -31.44
C LYS A 216 -1.57 -27.45 -30.45
N ALA A 217 -1.28 -28.75 -30.50
CA ALA A 217 -0.21 -29.37 -29.73
C ALA A 217 0.99 -29.69 -30.63
N VAL A 218 2.19 -29.47 -30.10
CA VAL A 218 3.44 -29.99 -30.65
C VAL A 218 4.04 -30.90 -29.58
N ILE A 219 4.30 -32.15 -29.94
CA ILE A 219 4.92 -33.12 -29.05
C ILE A 219 6.32 -33.39 -29.60
N ALA A 220 7.32 -33.21 -28.77
CA ALA A 220 8.70 -33.52 -29.12
C ALA A 220 8.85 -34.93 -29.69
N ASN A 221 9.80 -35.11 -30.61
CA ASN A 221 10.10 -36.34 -31.33
C ASN A 221 8.94 -36.89 -32.19
N ARG A 222 7.91 -36.08 -32.46
CA ARG A 222 6.83 -36.40 -33.40
C ARG A 222 6.73 -35.36 -34.50
N GLU A 223 6.45 -35.82 -35.71
CA GLU A 223 6.20 -34.92 -36.84
C GLU A 223 4.88 -34.15 -36.63
N SER A 224 4.91 -32.86 -36.95
CA SER A 224 3.79 -31.94 -36.91
C SER A 224 3.64 -31.26 -38.27
N SER A 225 2.41 -31.18 -38.78
CA SER A 225 2.08 -30.60 -40.09
C SER A 225 0.71 -29.89 -40.06
N GLY A 226 0.19 -29.49 -41.22
CA GLY A 226 -1.13 -28.85 -41.32
C GLY A 226 -1.09 -27.35 -41.04
N PHE A 227 -0.20 -26.64 -41.71
CA PHE A 227 -0.11 -25.19 -41.67
C PHE A 227 -1.39 -24.53 -42.20
N VAL A 228 -1.69 -23.33 -41.70
CA VAL A 228 -2.82 -22.51 -42.15
C VAL A 228 -2.32 -21.15 -42.62
N ALA A 229 -3.07 -20.52 -43.52
CA ALA A 229 -2.72 -19.19 -44.01
C ALA A 229 -2.71 -18.15 -42.87
N LEU A 230 -1.81 -17.16 -42.96
CA LEU A 230 -1.62 -16.14 -41.91
C LEU A 230 -2.91 -15.37 -41.56
N ARG A 231 -3.69 -14.97 -42.58
CA ARG A 231 -4.86 -14.10 -42.42
C ARG A 231 -6.18 -14.86 -42.29
N THR A 232 -6.24 -16.12 -42.70
CA THR A 232 -7.46 -16.92 -42.67
C THR A 232 -7.16 -18.34 -42.18
N PRO A 233 -8.05 -18.99 -41.42
CA PRO A 233 -7.81 -20.34 -40.89
C PRO A 233 -7.88 -21.47 -41.95
N ARG A 234 -7.72 -21.15 -43.24
CA ARG A 234 -7.69 -22.12 -44.33
C ARG A 234 -6.34 -22.85 -44.36
N PRO A 235 -6.30 -24.14 -44.74
CA PRO A 235 -5.04 -24.86 -44.95
C PRO A 235 -4.11 -24.11 -45.93
N ALA A 236 -2.81 -24.17 -45.67
CA ALA A 236 -1.80 -23.68 -46.61
C ALA A 236 -1.84 -24.46 -47.92
N SER A 237 -1.53 -23.80 -49.04
CA SER A 237 -1.60 -24.40 -50.38
C SER A 237 -0.58 -25.52 -50.61
N VAL A 238 0.53 -25.50 -49.87
CA VAL A 238 1.59 -26.50 -49.93
C VAL A 238 2.00 -26.91 -48.52
N ASN A 239 2.30 -28.21 -48.35
CA ASN A 239 2.60 -28.77 -47.04
C ASN A 239 3.96 -28.32 -46.49
N THR A 240 3.99 -28.07 -45.19
CA THR A 240 5.21 -27.90 -44.39
C THR A 240 5.08 -28.77 -43.15
N ALA A 241 6.09 -29.61 -42.92
CA ALA A 241 6.16 -30.51 -41.77
C ALA A 241 7.40 -30.20 -40.93
N PHE A 242 7.32 -30.45 -39.62
CA PHE A 242 8.45 -30.26 -38.73
C PHE A 242 8.42 -31.20 -37.53
N THR A 243 9.60 -31.49 -36.98
CA THR A 243 9.78 -32.26 -35.75
C THR A 243 10.69 -31.49 -34.81
N VAL A 244 10.28 -31.33 -33.55
CA VAL A 244 11.12 -30.73 -32.50
C VAL A 244 11.76 -31.86 -31.70
N ILE A 245 13.09 -31.89 -31.62
CA ILE A 245 13.89 -32.94 -30.98
C ILE A 245 14.66 -32.29 -29.83
N PRO A 246 14.24 -32.49 -28.57
CA PRO A 246 14.92 -31.94 -27.41
C PRO A 246 16.13 -32.78 -27.01
N ASP A 247 17.16 -32.10 -26.53
CA ASP A 247 18.38 -32.67 -25.94
C ASP A 247 18.58 -32.04 -24.53
N ASN A 248 19.73 -32.27 -23.90
CA ASN A 248 20.10 -31.80 -22.56
C ASN A 248 20.38 -30.29 -22.49
N ASP A 249 20.92 -29.68 -23.54
CA ASP A 249 21.33 -28.27 -23.57
C ASP A 249 20.74 -27.46 -24.75
N LYS A 250 20.16 -28.17 -25.71
CA LYS A 250 19.60 -27.63 -26.95
C LYS A 250 18.35 -28.37 -27.38
N LEU A 251 17.69 -27.83 -28.40
CA LEU A 251 16.70 -28.54 -29.19
C LEU A 251 17.03 -28.39 -30.68
N THR A 252 16.63 -29.36 -31.47
CA THR A 252 16.74 -29.34 -32.93
C THR A 252 15.35 -29.35 -33.54
N VAL A 253 15.07 -28.42 -34.44
CA VAL A 253 13.84 -28.39 -35.25
C VAL A 253 14.22 -28.85 -36.65
N LYS A 254 13.74 -30.02 -37.04
CA LYS A 254 13.84 -30.51 -38.43
C LYS A 254 12.60 -30.06 -39.18
N ILE A 255 12.77 -29.46 -40.35
CA ILE A 255 11.69 -28.85 -41.12
C ILE A 255 11.80 -29.32 -42.57
N ARG A 256 10.68 -29.75 -43.16
CA ARG A 256 10.53 -30.05 -44.58
C ARG A 256 9.51 -29.10 -45.18
N CYS A 257 9.94 -28.28 -46.13
CA CYS A 257 9.11 -27.37 -46.89
C CYS A 257 8.91 -27.95 -48.28
N HIS A 258 7.77 -28.58 -48.54
CA HIS A 258 7.47 -29.06 -49.90
C HIS A 258 7.27 -27.88 -50.84
N GLU A 259 7.63 -28.07 -52.11
CA GLU A 259 7.45 -27.09 -53.16
C GLU A 259 7.32 -27.79 -54.52
N PRO A 260 6.14 -27.77 -55.16
CA PRO A 260 5.95 -28.30 -56.51
C PRO A 260 6.75 -27.56 -57.60
N GLN A 261 7.12 -26.30 -57.37
CA GLN A 261 7.94 -25.48 -58.28
C GLN A 261 9.34 -25.28 -57.70
N ALA A 262 10.02 -26.39 -57.38
CA ALA A 262 11.30 -26.39 -56.64
C ALA A 262 12.40 -25.59 -57.35
N GLU A 263 12.37 -25.54 -58.69
CA GLU A 263 13.27 -24.76 -59.54
C GLU A 263 13.13 -23.24 -59.37
N LYS A 264 12.01 -22.78 -58.77
CA LYS A 264 11.73 -21.36 -58.53
C LYS A 264 11.94 -20.92 -57.08
N ILE A 265 12.42 -21.82 -56.21
CA ILE A 265 12.72 -21.47 -54.82
C ILE A 265 13.81 -20.40 -54.81
N LYS A 266 13.50 -19.23 -54.23
CA LYS A 266 14.52 -18.21 -53.96
C LYS A 266 15.38 -18.62 -52.77
N HIS A 267 16.68 -18.72 -52.98
CA HIS A 267 17.65 -19.25 -52.00
C HIS A 267 19.02 -18.53 -52.10
N ASP A 268 19.01 -17.24 -52.50
CA ASP A 268 20.22 -16.51 -52.85
C ASP A 268 21.00 -16.02 -51.60
N PHE A 269 20.37 -15.98 -50.42
CA PHE A 269 20.97 -15.44 -49.21
C PHE A 269 21.42 -16.54 -48.24
N SER A 270 22.74 -16.60 -47.99
CA SER A 270 23.39 -17.51 -47.03
C SER A 270 24.04 -16.80 -45.84
N GLY A 271 23.88 -15.47 -45.73
CA GLY A 271 24.52 -14.64 -44.71
C GLY A 271 23.72 -14.48 -43.40
N LEU A 272 24.18 -13.57 -42.53
CA LEU A 272 23.45 -13.14 -41.34
C LEU A 272 22.75 -11.81 -41.57
N GLY A 273 21.51 -11.64 -41.09
CA GLY A 273 20.85 -10.34 -41.06
C GLY A 273 19.54 -10.26 -41.84
N GLY A 274 18.95 -9.06 -41.90
CA GLY A 274 17.58 -8.86 -42.38
C GLY A 274 17.33 -9.05 -43.88
N LYS A 275 18.32 -9.53 -44.64
CA LYS A 275 18.12 -9.94 -46.04
C LYS A 275 17.48 -11.32 -46.18
N VAL A 276 17.37 -12.11 -45.10
CA VAL A 276 16.71 -13.42 -45.11
C VAL A 276 15.30 -13.39 -45.70
N TRP A 277 14.55 -12.29 -45.52
CA TRP A 277 13.19 -12.12 -46.04
C TRP A 277 13.07 -11.94 -47.57
N GLN A 278 14.18 -12.00 -48.30
CA GLN A 278 14.18 -11.95 -49.78
C GLN A 278 14.01 -13.35 -50.40
N ASP A 279 14.25 -14.40 -49.62
CA ASP A 279 14.20 -15.81 -50.02
C ASP A 279 12.91 -16.51 -49.56
N ASP A 280 12.70 -17.76 -50.01
CA ASP A 280 11.82 -18.69 -49.31
C ASP A 280 12.41 -18.95 -47.91
N LEU A 281 11.59 -18.91 -46.86
CA LEU A 281 12.09 -19.01 -45.49
C LEU A 281 11.08 -19.60 -44.52
N VAL A 282 11.60 -20.01 -43.37
CA VAL A 282 10.82 -20.39 -42.19
C VAL A 282 11.16 -19.50 -41.00
N GLU A 283 10.17 -19.24 -40.15
CA GLU A 283 10.32 -18.48 -38.92
C GLU A 283 9.83 -19.31 -37.73
N ILE A 284 10.75 -19.68 -36.84
CA ILE A 284 10.49 -20.48 -35.64
C ILE A 284 10.27 -19.53 -34.47
N PHE A 285 9.11 -19.61 -33.82
CA PHE A 285 8.74 -18.77 -32.70
C PHE A 285 8.54 -19.58 -31.43
N PHE A 286 9.12 -19.09 -30.34
CA PHE A 286 8.84 -19.56 -28.98
C PHE A 286 8.28 -18.39 -28.17
N GLY A 287 7.25 -18.65 -27.37
CA GLY A 287 6.71 -17.69 -26.42
C GLY A 287 7.75 -17.31 -25.37
N PRO A 288 7.55 -16.17 -24.70
CA PRO A 288 8.50 -15.68 -23.72
C PRO A 288 8.45 -16.56 -22.47
N VAL A 289 9.60 -17.11 -22.08
CA VAL A 289 9.79 -17.82 -20.79
C VAL A 289 10.61 -16.96 -19.81
N SER A 290 11.14 -15.86 -20.30
CA SER A 290 11.95 -14.88 -19.59
C SER A 290 11.60 -13.50 -20.11
N ASN A 291 11.69 -12.50 -19.24
CA ASN A 291 11.30 -11.12 -19.56
C ASN A 291 12.27 -10.41 -20.52
N ASP A 292 13.49 -10.91 -20.57
CA ASP A 292 14.07 -11.52 -21.76
C ASP A 292 13.82 -10.87 -23.15
N ARG A 293 12.58 -11.09 -23.59
CA ARG A 293 12.14 -11.16 -24.99
C ARG A 293 10.61 -11.10 -25.02
N GLU A 294 10.01 -10.57 -26.09
CA GLU A 294 8.56 -10.72 -26.32
C GLU A 294 8.23 -12.13 -26.83
N LEU A 295 9.17 -12.72 -27.55
CA LEU A 295 9.19 -14.07 -28.12
C LEU A 295 10.64 -14.36 -28.56
N SER A 296 11.02 -15.63 -28.73
CA SER A 296 12.24 -15.95 -29.49
C SER A 296 11.86 -16.27 -30.92
N GLN A 297 12.47 -15.58 -31.89
CA GLN A 297 12.26 -15.78 -33.31
C GLN A 297 13.57 -16.23 -33.95
N PHE A 298 13.53 -17.27 -34.78
CA PHE A 298 14.65 -17.75 -35.58
C PHE A 298 14.19 -17.91 -37.02
N VAL A 299 14.82 -17.20 -37.93
CA VAL A 299 14.48 -17.15 -39.34
C VAL A 299 15.59 -17.82 -40.12
N VAL A 300 15.23 -18.76 -40.98
CA VAL A 300 16.16 -19.49 -41.84
C VAL A 300 15.65 -19.40 -43.27
N SER A 301 16.44 -18.84 -44.18
CA SER A 301 16.15 -18.87 -45.62
C SER A 301 16.57 -20.20 -46.24
N ALA A 302 15.97 -20.55 -47.39
CA ALA A 302 16.34 -21.74 -48.16
C ALA A 302 17.82 -21.76 -48.55
N GLY A 303 18.42 -20.59 -48.78
CA GLY A 303 19.86 -20.41 -49.04
C GLY A 303 20.78 -20.63 -47.83
N GLY A 304 20.22 -20.92 -46.65
CA GLY A 304 20.96 -21.14 -45.40
C GLY A 304 21.23 -19.85 -44.60
N GLY A 305 20.72 -18.71 -45.06
CA GLY A 305 20.81 -17.44 -44.37
C GLY A 305 20.03 -17.45 -43.06
N ARG A 306 20.52 -16.70 -42.06
CA ARG A 306 19.98 -16.72 -40.70
C ARG A 306 19.67 -15.33 -40.19
N TRP A 307 18.56 -15.22 -39.48
CA TRP A 307 18.25 -14.10 -38.62
C TRP A 307 17.63 -14.61 -37.33
N MET A 308 17.82 -13.91 -36.23
CA MET A 308 17.10 -14.21 -34.99
C MET A 308 16.60 -12.93 -34.38
N GLY A 309 15.59 -12.99 -33.52
CA GLY A 309 14.99 -11.82 -32.88
C GLY A 309 14.38 -12.18 -31.53
N ARG A 310 14.22 -11.16 -30.68
CA ARG A 310 13.54 -11.29 -29.38
C ARG A 310 12.15 -10.62 -29.37
N GLY A 311 11.53 -10.43 -30.55
CA GLY A 311 10.29 -9.68 -30.75
C GLY A 311 10.50 -8.31 -31.41
N ARG A 312 9.49 -7.44 -31.36
CA ARG A 312 9.54 -6.14 -32.06
C ARG A 312 10.61 -5.22 -31.44
N GLY A 313 11.44 -4.60 -32.27
CA GLY A 313 12.43 -3.60 -31.85
C GLY A 313 13.59 -4.13 -30.98
N SER A 314 13.76 -5.45 -30.86
CA SER A 314 14.83 -6.03 -30.06
C SER A 314 16.19 -5.96 -30.77
N LYS A 315 17.21 -5.42 -30.09
CA LYS A 315 18.61 -5.50 -30.56
C LYS A 315 19.12 -6.93 -30.34
N ILE A 316 19.68 -7.53 -31.39
CA ILE A 316 20.26 -8.89 -31.37
C ILE A 316 21.77 -8.73 -31.18
N ASP A 317 22.33 -9.45 -30.24
CA ASP A 317 23.78 -9.55 -30.10
C ASP A 317 24.32 -10.44 -31.24
N PRO A 318 25.22 -9.96 -32.10
CA PRO A 318 25.86 -10.81 -33.12
C PRO A 318 26.51 -12.07 -32.53
N ALA A 319 26.95 -12.05 -31.27
CA ALA A 319 27.50 -13.21 -30.59
C ALA A 319 26.46 -14.31 -30.36
N ASP A 320 25.15 -14.00 -30.32
CA ASP A 320 24.10 -15.00 -30.09
C ASP A 320 23.97 -16.00 -31.26
N TYR A 321 24.44 -15.64 -32.45
CA TYR A 321 24.43 -16.53 -33.63
C TYR A 321 25.33 -17.76 -33.49
N GLN A 322 26.25 -17.78 -32.51
CA GLN A 322 27.09 -18.95 -32.23
C GLN A 322 26.32 -20.06 -31.48
N PHE A 323 25.22 -19.71 -30.80
CA PHE A 323 24.45 -20.63 -29.95
C PHE A 323 23.28 -21.31 -30.67
N TRP A 324 23.15 -21.07 -31.96
CA TRP A 324 22.28 -21.84 -32.83
C TRP A 324 22.89 -21.97 -34.21
N SER A 325 22.44 -22.97 -34.96
CA SER A 325 22.86 -23.21 -36.34
C SER A 325 21.68 -23.67 -37.17
N ALA A 326 21.77 -23.47 -38.47
CA ALA A 326 20.82 -24.00 -39.44
C ALA A 326 21.60 -24.62 -40.59
N LYS A 327 21.22 -25.84 -41.00
CA LYS A 327 21.68 -26.48 -42.23
C LYS A 327 20.50 -26.61 -43.16
N THR A 328 20.65 -26.17 -44.40
CA THR A 328 19.60 -26.30 -45.42
C THR A 328 20.08 -27.15 -46.59
N ALA A 329 19.13 -27.82 -47.24
CA ALA A 329 19.38 -28.54 -48.48
C ALA A 329 18.19 -28.36 -49.43
N LEU A 330 18.49 -28.06 -50.69
CA LEU A 330 17.50 -28.13 -51.75
C LEU A 330 17.25 -29.60 -52.10
N GLU A 331 15.99 -29.95 -52.26
CA GLU A 331 15.53 -31.27 -52.69
C GLU A 331 14.76 -31.14 -54.01
N LYS A 332 14.49 -32.27 -54.68
CA LYS A 332 13.75 -32.25 -55.96
C LYS A 332 12.31 -31.73 -55.81
N ASP A 333 11.74 -31.84 -54.63
CA ASP A 333 10.35 -31.52 -54.30
C ASP A 333 10.22 -30.46 -53.19
N GLY A 334 11.28 -29.68 -52.93
CA GLY A 334 11.27 -28.69 -51.87
C GLY A 334 12.64 -28.36 -51.30
N TRP A 335 12.65 -28.01 -50.02
CA TRP A 335 13.88 -27.80 -49.27
C TRP A 335 13.70 -28.18 -47.81
N THR A 336 14.80 -28.55 -47.17
CA THR A 336 14.83 -28.92 -45.75
C THR A 336 15.68 -27.95 -44.94
N ALA A 337 15.34 -27.82 -43.66
CA ALA A 337 16.13 -27.09 -42.68
C ALA A 337 16.27 -27.92 -41.39
N GLU A 338 17.51 -28.09 -40.93
CA GLU A 338 17.82 -28.62 -39.61
C GLU A 338 18.35 -27.48 -38.75
N VAL A 339 17.54 -27.02 -37.79
CA VAL A 339 17.82 -25.83 -36.97
C VAL A 339 18.08 -26.25 -35.53
N THR A 340 19.32 -26.11 -35.05
CA THR A 340 19.69 -26.45 -33.68
C THR A 340 19.78 -25.18 -32.84
N ILE A 341 19.03 -25.09 -31.75
CA ILE A 341 18.87 -23.90 -30.91
C ILE A 341 19.16 -24.29 -29.45
N GLN A 342 20.15 -23.66 -28.83
CA GLN A 342 20.40 -23.85 -27.40
C GLN A 342 19.27 -23.24 -26.55
N TYR A 343 18.91 -23.87 -25.43
CA TYR A 343 17.79 -23.41 -24.59
C TYR A 343 17.98 -21.99 -24.03
N GLN A 344 19.23 -21.54 -23.88
CA GLN A 344 19.53 -20.15 -23.49
C GLN A 344 19.03 -19.12 -24.51
N LEU A 345 19.01 -19.47 -25.79
CA LEU A 345 18.40 -18.66 -26.83
C LEU A 345 16.88 -18.72 -26.80
N LEU A 346 16.26 -19.54 -25.94
CA LEU A 346 14.82 -19.53 -25.65
C LEU A 346 14.49 -18.81 -24.34
N GLY A 347 15.49 -18.55 -23.49
CA GLY A 347 15.33 -17.87 -22.20
C GLY A 347 15.64 -18.75 -20.98
N TRP A 348 15.97 -20.02 -21.19
CA TRP A 348 16.27 -20.96 -20.10
C TRP A 348 17.77 -21.17 -19.92
N GLU A 349 18.25 -21.10 -18.67
CA GLU A 349 19.68 -21.34 -18.35
C GLU A 349 20.10 -22.81 -18.53
N LYS A 350 19.14 -23.72 -18.46
CA LYS A 350 19.28 -25.17 -18.64
C LYS A 350 17.99 -25.71 -19.25
N ARG A 351 17.98 -26.98 -19.67
CA ARG A 351 16.75 -27.63 -20.15
C ARG A 351 15.56 -27.37 -19.21
N PRO A 352 14.38 -27.01 -19.74
CA PRO A 352 13.17 -26.86 -18.94
C PRO A 352 12.88 -28.13 -18.12
N ALA A 353 12.33 -27.95 -16.92
CA ALA A 353 11.98 -29.09 -16.06
C ALA A 353 10.94 -30.00 -16.75
N PRO A 354 10.98 -31.32 -16.54
CA PRO A 354 9.99 -32.23 -17.11
C PRO A 354 8.55 -31.78 -16.84
N GLY A 355 7.73 -31.80 -17.89
CA GLY A 355 6.35 -31.31 -17.83
C GLY A 355 6.19 -29.80 -18.05
N THR A 356 7.26 -29.08 -18.36
CA THR A 356 7.15 -27.68 -18.80
C THR A 356 6.56 -27.61 -20.21
N VAL A 357 5.62 -26.69 -20.41
CA VAL A 357 5.02 -26.41 -21.72
C VAL A 357 5.48 -25.06 -22.25
N ILE A 358 5.69 -24.97 -23.57
CA ILE A 358 6.24 -23.79 -24.23
C ILE A 358 5.28 -23.32 -25.32
N PRO A 359 4.84 -22.05 -25.36
CA PRO A 359 4.11 -21.55 -26.51
C PRO A 359 5.00 -21.61 -27.75
N PHE A 360 4.53 -22.19 -28.85
CA PHE A 360 5.34 -22.42 -30.05
C PHE A 360 4.56 -22.08 -31.32
N ASN A 361 5.25 -21.53 -32.32
CA ASN A 361 4.72 -21.42 -33.67
C ASN A 361 5.84 -21.61 -34.69
N LEU A 362 5.51 -22.12 -35.87
CA LEU A 362 6.42 -22.18 -37.02
C LEU A 362 5.70 -21.53 -38.19
N ALA A 363 6.31 -20.55 -38.83
CA ALA A 363 5.77 -19.89 -40.02
C ALA A 363 6.63 -20.17 -41.25
N ARG A 364 6.04 -20.02 -42.43
CA ARG A 364 6.71 -20.10 -43.72
C ARG A 364 6.32 -18.89 -44.57
N THR A 365 7.32 -18.32 -45.23
CA THR A 365 7.12 -17.40 -46.35
C THR A 365 7.54 -18.13 -47.62
N ARG A 366 6.57 -18.44 -48.46
CA ARG A 366 6.75 -19.13 -49.73
C ARG A 366 6.93 -18.13 -50.86
N THR A 367 7.94 -18.32 -51.72
CA THR A 367 8.24 -17.35 -52.80
C THR A 367 7.80 -17.76 -54.22
N PRO A 368 7.81 -19.05 -54.64
CA PRO A 368 7.37 -19.42 -56.00
C PRO A 368 5.92 -19.01 -56.30
N VAL A 369 5.06 -19.14 -55.30
CA VAL A 369 3.74 -18.50 -55.26
C VAL A 369 3.64 -17.83 -53.88
N PRO A 370 3.57 -16.48 -53.82
CA PRO A 370 3.57 -15.74 -52.57
C PRO A 370 2.50 -16.22 -51.59
N GLU A 371 2.91 -16.89 -50.52
CA GLU A 371 2.03 -17.36 -49.46
C GLU A 371 2.72 -17.20 -48.09
N LEU A 372 1.97 -16.70 -47.12
CA LEU A 372 2.38 -16.64 -45.72
C LEU A 372 1.51 -17.62 -44.94
N SER A 373 2.14 -18.60 -44.29
CA SER A 373 1.43 -19.63 -43.51
C SER A 373 2.13 -19.89 -42.18
N SER A 374 1.39 -20.45 -41.21
CA SER A 374 1.96 -20.87 -39.94
C SER A 374 1.24 -22.09 -39.36
N PHE A 375 1.93 -22.81 -38.47
CA PHE A 375 1.38 -23.97 -37.80
C PHE A 375 0.18 -23.59 -36.93
N ALA A 376 0.35 -22.61 -36.03
CA ALA A 376 -0.75 -22.02 -35.27
C ALA A 376 -1.30 -20.78 -36.01
N PHE A 377 -2.63 -20.61 -35.99
CA PHE A 377 -3.28 -19.49 -36.68
C PHE A 377 -2.85 -18.15 -36.07
N ALA A 378 -2.32 -17.23 -36.88
CA ALA A 378 -1.70 -16.01 -36.40
C ALA A 378 -2.56 -14.74 -36.60
N GLY A 379 -3.79 -14.85 -37.13
CA GLY A 379 -4.75 -13.73 -37.19
C GLY A 379 -4.24 -12.48 -37.94
N GLY A 380 -3.33 -12.64 -38.90
CA GLY A 380 -2.70 -11.54 -39.64
C GLY A 380 -1.34 -11.08 -39.10
N ASN A 381 -0.85 -11.59 -37.97
CA ASN A 381 0.43 -11.18 -37.36
C ASN A 381 1.13 -12.36 -36.66
N PHE A 382 2.27 -12.83 -37.18
CA PHE A 382 3.02 -13.96 -36.60
C PHE A 382 3.47 -13.74 -35.15
N HIS A 383 3.48 -12.50 -34.64
CA HIS A 383 3.88 -12.17 -33.28
C HIS A 383 2.75 -12.28 -32.23
N ASP A 384 1.55 -12.73 -32.59
CA ASP A 384 0.45 -12.92 -31.62
C ASP A 384 0.62 -14.22 -30.80
N VAL A 385 1.41 -14.13 -29.72
CA VAL A 385 1.72 -15.25 -28.82
C VAL A 385 0.46 -15.88 -28.21
N LYS A 386 -0.65 -15.14 -28.09
CA LYS A 386 -1.90 -15.69 -27.52
C LYS A 386 -2.41 -16.87 -28.33
N GLN A 387 -2.16 -16.89 -29.63
CA GLN A 387 -2.63 -17.94 -30.55
C GLN A 387 -1.66 -19.12 -30.71
N TYR A 388 -0.46 -19.05 -30.13
CA TYR A 388 0.57 -20.08 -30.34
C TYR A 388 0.09 -21.46 -29.88
N ALA A 389 0.61 -22.49 -30.57
CA ALA A 389 0.50 -23.88 -30.16
C ALA A 389 1.21 -24.10 -28.81
N VAL A 390 0.95 -25.23 -28.19
CA VAL A 390 1.61 -25.65 -26.95
C VAL A 390 2.60 -26.77 -27.30
N LEU A 391 3.89 -26.53 -27.05
CA LEU A 391 4.98 -27.47 -27.23
C LEU A 391 5.29 -28.17 -25.90
N TRP A 392 5.26 -29.50 -25.92
CA TRP A 392 5.78 -30.36 -24.86
C TRP A 392 7.14 -30.91 -25.29
N LEU A 393 8.17 -30.65 -24.46
CA LEU A 393 9.52 -31.21 -24.68
C LEU A 393 9.66 -32.64 -24.16
N ASP A 394 8.76 -33.06 -23.27
CA ASP A 394 8.74 -34.41 -22.70
C ASP A 394 7.36 -35.03 -22.93
N ASP A 395 7.14 -36.24 -22.40
CA ASP A 395 5.83 -36.87 -22.42
C ASP A 395 4.76 -35.93 -21.80
N PRO A 396 3.69 -35.58 -22.54
CA PRO A 396 2.59 -34.77 -22.02
C PRO A 396 1.94 -35.33 -20.74
N GLY A 397 2.08 -36.64 -20.47
CA GLY A 397 1.68 -37.31 -19.23
C GLY A 397 2.32 -36.72 -17.98
N ILE A 398 3.56 -36.22 -18.07
CA ILE A 398 4.27 -35.62 -16.93
C ILE A 398 3.62 -34.29 -16.55
N TRP A 399 3.38 -33.41 -17.53
CA TRP A 399 2.65 -32.15 -17.32
C TRP A 399 1.26 -32.42 -16.75
N PHE A 400 0.56 -33.39 -17.35
CA PHE A 400 -0.79 -33.75 -16.97
C PHE A 400 -0.87 -34.23 -15.52
N ALA A 401 0.01 -35.14 -15.11
CA ALA A 401 0.03 -35.66 -13.75
C ALA A 401 0.29 -34.56 -12.71
N ALA A 402 1.28 -33.69 -12.95
CA ALA A 402 1.58 -32.56 -12.09
C ALA A 402 0.37 -31.62 -11.97
N ARG A 403 -0.20 -31.21 -13.11
CA ARG A 403 -1.31 -30.25 -13.14
C ARG A 403 -2.60 -30.83 -12.55
N LYS A 404 -2.90 -32.10 -12.81
CA LYS A 404 -4.01 -32.81 -12.20
C LYS A 404 -3.83 -32.87 -10.68
N GLY A 405 -2.62 -33.14 -10.18
CA GLY A 405 -2.31 -33.16 -8.74
C GLY A 405 -2.55 -31.81 -8.05
N GLU A 406 -2.09 -30.71 -8.65
CA GLU A 406 -2.35 -29.35 -8.17
C GLU A 406 -3.85 -29.03 -8.12
N LEU A 407 -4.56 -29.27 -9.23
CA LEU A 407 -5.99 -29.01 -9.34
C LEU A 407 -6.80 -29.88 -8.38
N SER A 408 -6.41 -31.15 -8.18
CA SER A 408 -7.07 -32.07 -7.25
C SER A 408 -6.97 -31.56 -5.81
N LYS A 409 -5.79 -31.12 -5.38
CA LYS A 409 -5.59 -30.51 -4.04
C LYS A 409 -6.43 -29.25 -3.87
N ALA A 410 -6.50 -28.40 -4.89
CA ALA A 410 -7.25 -27.16 -4.84
C ALA A 410 -8.78 -27.40 -4.87
N ALA A 411 -9.24 -28.40 -5.61
CA ALA A 411 -10.65 -28.80 -5.75
C ALA A 411 -11.20 -29.57 -4.55
N ALA A 412 -10.35 -30.32 -3.82
CA ALA A 412 -10.74 -30.98 -2.57
C ALA A 412 -11.33 -30.00 -1.54
N LYS A 413 -10.92 -28.73 -1.59
CA LYS A 413 -11.45 -27.64 -0.76
C LYS A 413 -12.65 -26.91 -1.37
N ALA A 414 -12.95 -27.13 -2.65
CA ALA A 414 -13.96 -26.38 -3.41
C ALA A 414 -15.26 -27.17 -3.64
N GLY A 415 -15.21 -28.51 -3.68
CA GLY A 415 -16.42 -29.35 -3.75
C GLY A 415 -16.13 -30.75 -4.29
N LYS A 416 -16.87 -31.75 -3.77
CA LYS A 416 -16.68 -33.17 -4.10
C LYS A 416 -16.90 -33.46 -5.58
N GLU A 417 -17.95 -32.90 -6.19
CA GLU A 417 -18.26 -33.15 -7.61
C GLU A 417 -17.14 -32.67 -8.56
N LEU A 418 -16.60 -31.48 -8.29
CA LEU A 418 -15.48 -30.95 -9.08
C LEU A 418 -14.19 -31.73 -8.81
N ALA A 419 -13.95 -32.13 -7.55
CA ALA A 419 -12.83 -32.99 -7.19
C ALA A 419 -12.92 -34.36 -7.89
N ASP A 420 -14.09 -34.99 -7.92
CA ASP A 420 -14.36 -36.26 -8.59
C ASP A 420 -14.20 -36.12 -10.11
N THR A 421 -14.66 -35.01 -10.69
CA THR A 421 -14.48 -34.69 -12.11
C THR A 421 -12.99 -34.59 -12.46
N ILE A 422 -12.21 -33.88 -11.65
CA ILE A 422 -10.76 -33.74 -11.85
C ILE A 422 -10.06 -35.08 -11.57
N ALA A 423 -10.52 -35.88 -10.61
CA ALA A 423 -9.97 -37.20 -10.32
C ALA A 423 -10.15 -38.17 -11.50
N LYS A 424 -11.31 -38.13 -12.17
CA LYS A 424 -11.62 -38.90 -13.38
C LYS A 424 -11.08 -38.29 -14.67
N TRP A 425 -10.46 -37.11 -14.60
CA TRP A 425 -9.89 -36.46 -15.77
C TRP A 425 -8.72 -37.28 -16.31
N GLU A 426 -8.73 -37.56 -17.62
CA GLU A 426 -7.74 -38.38 -18.30
C GLU A 426 -7.07 -37.61 -19.45
N LEU A 427 -5.81 -37.92 -19.70
CA LEU A 427 -5.06 -37.37 -20.83
C LEU A 427 -5.42 -38.13 -22.11
N LYS A 428 -6.41 -37.64 -22.85
CA LYS A 428 -6.76 -38.15 -24.20
C LYS A 428 -6.08 -37.36 -25.32
N ASP A 429 -6.07 -36.04 -25.20
CA ASP A 429 -5.45 -35.11 -26.13
C ASP A 429 -4.74 -34.01 -25.33
N PRO A 430 -3.41 -33.82 -25.48
CA PRO A 430 -2.67 -32.82 -24.71
C PRO A 430 -3.17 -31.38 -24.87
N ALA A 431 -3.56 -30.99 -26.08
CA ALA A 431 -4.11 -29.67 -26.37
C ALA A 431 -5.44 -29.44 -25.63
N ASP A 432 -6.34 -30.41 -25.69
CA ASP A 432 -7.61 -30.33 -24.97
C ASP A 432 -7.42 -30.42 -23.45
N ALA A 433 -6.48 -31.23 -22.97
CA ALA A 433 -6.14 -31.29 -21.55
C ALA A 433 -5.62 -29.93 -21.03
N TRP A 434 -4.75 -29.27 -21.77
CA TRP A 434 -4.30 -27.91 -21.43
C TRP A 434 -5.46 -26.92 -21.29
N ARG A 435 -6.40 -26.95 -22.23
CA ARG A 435 -7.63 -26.15 -22.19
C ARG A 435 -8.49 -26.49 -20.97
N GLN A 436 -8.72 -27.77 -20.70
CA GLN A 436 -9.53 -28.25 -19.59
C GLN A 436 -8.94 -27.84 -18.23
N ALA A 437 -7.61 -27.87 -18.07
CA ALA A 437 -6.93 -27.42 -16.86
C ALA A 437 -7.27 -25.95 -16.50
N ALA A 438 -7.31 -25.07 -17.50
CA ALA A 438 -7.67 -23.66 -17.31
C ALA A 438 -9.16 -23.48 -16.97
N VAL A 439 -10.03 -24.36 -17.46
CA VAL A 439 -11.45 -24.39 -17.09
C VAL A 439 -11.60 -24.86 -15.64
N PHE A 440 -10.89 -25.93 -15.23
CA PHE A 440 -10.94 -26.44 -13.86
C PHE A 440 -10.46 -25.41 -12.84
N GLN A 441 -9.37 -24.70 -13.12
CA GLN A 441 -8.89 -23.61 -12.25
C GLN A 441 -10.00 -22.57 -11.99
N ARG A 442 -10.67 -22.09 -13.05
CA ARG A 442 -11.78 -21.15 -12.94
C ARG A 442 -12.98 -21.72 -12.17
N LYS A 443 -13.31 -22.99 -12.41
CA LYS A 443 -14.38 -23.68 -11.67
C LYS A 443 -14.06 -23.81 -10.18
N ILE A 444 -12.80 -24.07 -9.80
CA ILE A 444 -12.36 -24.14 -8.40
C ILE A 444 -12.54 -22.80 -7.71
N GLU A 445 -12.13 -21.71 -8.36
CA GLU A 445 -12.26 -20.34 -7.84
C GLU A 445 -13.75 -19.96 -7.66
N SER A 446 -14.58 -20.24 -8.66
CA SER A 446 -16.04 -20.02 -8.59
C SER A 446 -16.71 -20.88 -7.52
N ALA A 447 -16.35 -22.17 -7.41
CA ALA A 447 -16.91 -23.08 -6.42
C ALA A 447 -16.58 -22.68 -4.98
N ARG A 448 -15.40 -22.09 -4.71
CA ARG A 448 -15.04 -21.55 -3.38
C ARG A 448 -15.92 -20.38 -2.95
N LEU A 449 -16.37 -19.55 -3.89
CA LEU A 449 -17.33 -18.48 -3.64
C LEU A 449 -18.76 -19.01 -3.54
N GLY A 450 -19.07 -20.10 -4.26
CA GLY A 450 -20.35 -20.80 -4.22
C GLY A 450 -21.51 -19.96 -4.75
N ARG A 451 -22.71 -20.19 -4.22
CA ARG A 451 -23.92 -19.40 -4.57
C ARG A 451 -24.03 -18.06 -3.86
N ARG A 452 -23.05 -17.71 -3.02
CA ARG A 452 -23.08 -16.49 -2.20
C ARG A 452 -23.33 -15.26 -3.07
N THR A 453 -24.18 -14.38 -2.56
CA THR A 453 -24.48 -13.05 -3.12
C THR A 453 -23.62 -11.99 -2.47
N HIS A 454 -23.02 -12.31 -1.32
CA HIS A 454 -22.15 -11.44 -0.55
C HIS A 454 -21.08 -12.24 0.20
N VAL A 455 -20.01 -11.56 0.60
CA VAL A 455 -18.94 -12.11 1.43
C VAL A 455 -18.57 -11.11 2.52
N LEU A 456 -18.44 -11.60 3.75
CA LEU A 456 -17.90 -10.85 4.88
C LEU A 456 -16.47 -11.31 5.15
N VAL A 457 -15.54 -10.37 5.25
CA VAL A 457 -14.14 -10.63 5.64
C VAL A 457 -13.71 -9.64 6.72
N GLN A 458 -12.81 -10.08 7.60
CA GLN A 458 -11.98 -9.15 8.37
C GLN A 458 -10.93 -8.55 7.44
N VAL A 459 -10.70 -7.25 7.54
CA VAL A 459 -9.67 -6.56 6.75
C VAL A 459 -8.61 -5.96 7.66
N SER A 460 -7.39 -5.81 7.14
CA SER A 460 -6.38 -5.00 7.80
C SER A 460 -6.92 -3.56 8.04
N PRO A 461 -6.71 -2.97 9.23
CA PRO A 461 -7.12 -1.58 9.47
C PRO A 461 -6.50 -0.58 8.48
N GLY A 462 -5.32 -0.90 7.94
CA GLY A 462 -4.61 -0.07 6.97
C GLY A 462 -5.03 -0.30 5.51
N THR A 463 -6.06 -1.12 5.25
CA THR A 463 -6.54 -1.38 3.89
C THR A 463 -6.98 -0.08 3.22
N ASP A 464 -6.48 0.14 2.01
CA ASP A 464 -6.76 1.30 1.17
C ASP A 464 -8.28 1.41 0.89
N PRO A 465 -8.96 2.46 1.38
CA PRO A 465 -10.40 2.60 1.26
C PRO A 465 -10.82 3.35 -0.01
N ALA A 466 -9.89 3.55 -0.97
CA ALA A 466 -10.22 4.11 -2.28
C ALA A 466 -11.28 3.28 -3.01
N ILE A 467 -12.13 3.96 -3.79
CA ILE A 467 -13.23 3.35 -4.52
C ILE A 467 -12.80 3.05 -5.97
N PRO A 468 -13.08 1.83 -6.49
CA PRO A 468 -13.76 0.72 -5.82
C PRO A 468 -12.87 0.02 -4.78
N MET A 469 -13.43 -0.22 -3.58
CA MET A 469 -12.71 -0.95 -2.53
C MET A 469 -12.88 -2.46 -2.76
N VAL A 470 -11.77 -3.17 -2.94
CA VAL A 470 -11.75 -4.64 -3.16
C VAL A 470 -10.67 -5.27 -2.28
N PRO A 471 -11.04 -5.81 -1.10
CA PRO A 471 -10.09 -6.45 -0.19
C PRO A 471 -9.47 -7.71 -0.79
N ALA A 472 -8.19 -7.96 -0.50
CA ALA A 472 -7.50 -9.17 -0.95
C ALA A 472 -8.00 -10.43 -0.23
N GLU A 473 -8.51 -10.26 1.00
CA GLU A 473 -9.03 -11.30 1.87
C GLU A 473 -10.24 -12.04 1.29
N LEU A 474 -10.86 -11.49 0.23
CA LEU A 474 -11.93 -12.17 -0.53
C LEU A 474 -11.49 -13.49 -1.18
N ALA A 475 -10.18 -13.68 -1.37
CA ALA A 475 -9.62 -14.91 -1.94
C ALA A 475 -9.85 -16.14 -1.07
N ASP A 476 -9.85 -15.93 0.25
CA ASP A 476 -9.96 -16.98 1.25
C ASP A 476 -10.76 -16.46 2.45
N PRO A 477 -12.09 -16.34 2.31
CA PRO A 477 -12.92 -15.78 3.36
C PRO A 477 -12.86 -16.66 4.62
N PRO A 478 -12.75 -16.06 5.82
CA PRO A 478 -12.56 -16.80 7.05
C PRO A 478 -13.80 -17.63 7.40
N LYS A 479 -13.59 -18.76 8.08
CA LYS A 479 -14.68 -19.55 8.68
C LYS A 479 -15.06 -19.04 10.07
N LYS A 480 -14.21 -18.25 10.70
CA LYS A 480 -14.33 -17.70 12.05
C LYS A 480 -13.36 -16.54 12.21
N ILE A 481 -13.74 -15.54 12.99
CA ILE A 481 -12.88 -14.44 13.44
C ILE A 481 -12.60 -14.62 14.93
N SER A 482 -11.34 -14.51 15.32
CA SER A 482 -10.90 -14.51 16.72
C SER A 482 -10.07 -13.27 16.99
N ILE A 483 -10.42 -12.51 18.02
CA ILE A 483 -9.72 -11.30 18.43
C ILE A 483 -9.45 -11.31 19.93
N ARG A 484 -8.30 -10.73 20.31
CA ARG A 484 -7.90 -10.54 21.71
C ARG A 484 -7.88 -9.05 22.06
N ALA A 485 -8.30 -8.71 23.27
CA ALA A 485 -8.28 -7.35 23.79
C ALA A 485 -7.97 -7.35 25.30
N ALA A 486 -7.13 -6.44 25.75
CA ALA A 486 -6.93 -6.20 27.18
C ALA A 486 -8.17 -5.52 27.78
N VAL A 487 -8.32 -5.57 29.10
CA VAL A 487 -9.30 -4.72 29.79
C VAL A 487 -8.90 -3.24 29.62
N ASN A 488 -9.90 -2.36 29.48
CA ASN A 488 -9.75 -0.92 29.14
C ASN A 488 -9.23 -0.62 27.71
N GLU A 489 -9.38 -1.56 26.77
CA GLU A 489 -9.12 -1.34 25.35
C GLU A 489 -10.43 -1.00 24.61
N PHE A 490 -10.38 -0.01 23.71
CA PHE A 490 -11.34 0.05 22.61
C PHE A 490 -10.81 -0.81 21.46
N LYS A 491 -11.32 -2.03 21.31
CA LYS A 491 -10.85 -2.99 20.30
C LYS A 491 -11.63 -2.82 19.01
N PRO A 492 -11.04 -2.27 17.93
CA PRO A 492 -11.67 -2.27 16.62
C PRO A 492 -11.52 -3.63 15.92
N LEU A 493 -12.57 -4.00 15.21
CA LEU A 493 -12.64 -5.09 14.25
C LEU A 493 -13.12 -4.50 12.91
N PRO A 494 -12.19 -4.14 12.02
CA PRO A 494 -12.51 -3.72 10.66
C PRO A 494 -12.98 -4.91 9.84
N LEU A 495 -14.12 -4.73 9.18
CA LEU A 495 -14.80 -5.69 8.34
C LEU A 495 -15.05 -5.08 6.97
N ALA A 496 -15.21 -5.93 5.97
CA ALA A 496 -15.67 -5.52 4.65
C ALA A 496 -16.79 -6.46 4.19
N VAL A 497 -17.93 -5.86 3.84
CA VAL A 497 -19.07 -6.55 3.25
C VAL A 497 -19.00 -6.35 1.74
N THR A 498 -18.69 -7.41 1.01
CA THR A 498 -18.55 -7.38 -0.43
C THR A 498 -19.82 -7.84 -1.10
N ASN A 499 -20.36 -6.98 -1.97
CA ASN A 499 -21.53 -7.29 -2.78
C ASN A 499 -21.07 -7.98 -4.08
N LEU A 500 -21.49 -9.23 -4.27
CA LEU A 500 -21.20 -10.01 -5.48
C LEU A 500 -22.29 -9.91 -6.55
N LEU A 501 -23.32 -9.09 -6.35
CA LEU A 501 -24.38 -8.84 -7.32
C LEU A 501 -23.96 -7.78 -8.35
N ASN A 502 -24.76 -7.64 -9.42
CA ASN A 502 -24.62 -6.62 -10.46
C ASN A 502 -25.50 -5.37 -10.18
N ARG A 503 -26.08 -5.28 -8.98
CA ARG A 503 -26.87 -4.14 -8.49
C ARG A 503 -26.39 -3.74 -7.08
N PRO A 504 -26.59 -2.50 -6.64
CA PRO A 504 -26.39 -2.14 -5.23
C PRO A 504 -27.24 -3.03 -4.32
N GLU A 505 -26.73 -3.32 -3.14
CA GLU A 505 -27.42 -4.14 -2.14
C GLU A 505 -27.20 -3.53 -0.75
N GLU A 506 -28.24 -3.52 0.06
CA GLU A 506 -28.19 -3.04 1.44
C GLU A 506 -28.17 -4.23 2.40
N TYR A 507 -27.25 -4.19 3.36
CA TYR A 507 -27.03 -5.27 4.31
C TYR A 507 -27.24 -4.75 5.73
N ARG A 508 -28.04 -5.48 6.53
CA ARG A 508 -28.06 -5.31 7.98
C ARG A 508 -26.96 -6.17 8.61
N ILE A 509 -26.22 -5.57 9.54
CA ILE A 509 -25.11 -6.21 10.27
C ILE A 509 -25.47 -6.31 11.75
N VAL A 510 -25.35 -7.50 12.33
CA VAL A 510 -25.65 -7.74 13.74
C VAL A 510 -24.52 -8.51 14.39
N ILE A 511 -24.13 -8.14 15.61
CA ILE A 511 -23.22 -8.92 16.46
C ILE A 511 -24.05 -9.48 17.60
N GLY A 512 -24.13 -10.80 17.71
CA GLY A 512 -25.02 -11.42 18.68
C GLY A 512 -24.83 -12.91 18.83
N ALA A 513 -25.76 -13.54 19.55
CA ALA A 513 -25.76 -14.96 19.78
C ALA A 513 -26.06 -15.77 18.50
N PRO A 514 -25.63 -17.05 18.43
CA PRO A 514 -25.99 -17.96 17.34
C PRO A 514 -27.51 -18.12 17.20
N LYS A 515 -27.98 -18.61 16.04
CA LYS A 515 -29.41 -18.85 15.78
C LYS A 515 -30.08 -19.68 16.89
N GLY A 516 -31.21 -19.17 17.41
CA GLY A 516 -32.06 -19.85 18.41
C GLY A 516 -32.22 -19.06 19.72
N GLU A 517 -31.30 -18.15 20.01
CA GLU A 517 -31.45 -17.11 21.03
C GLU A 517 -31.96 -15.81 20.36
N ALA A 518 -32.54 -14.86 21.10
CA ALA A 518 -33.07 -13.61 20.51
C ALA A 518 -32.00 -12.88 19.69
N GLU A 519 -32.42 -12.19 18.62
CA GLU A 519 -31.55 -11.74 17.53
C GLU A 519 -30.40 -10.79 17.97
N GLU A 520 -30.53 -10.14 19.13
CA GLU A 520 -29.73 -8.97 19.55
C GLU A 520 -29.04 -9.12 20.93
N ILE A 521 -28.90 -10.34 21.49
CA ILE A 521 -28.49 -10.49 22.91
C ILE A 521 -27.01 -10.15 23.20
N SER A 522 -26.13 -10.01 22.18
CA SER A 522 -24.65 -9.84 22.27
C SER A 522 -23.85 -11.16 22.32
N LEU A 523 -22.54 -11.08 22.55
CA LEU A 523 -21.61 -12.22 22.65
C LEU A 523 -21.72 -12.88 24.03
N LYS A 524 -21.69 -14.21 24.08
CA LYS A 524 -21.93 -14.99 25.31
C LYS A 524 -20.62 -15.49 25.93
N HIS A 525 -20.45 -15.25 27.21
CA HIS A 525 -19.34 -15.78 28.01
C HIS A 525 -19.62 -17.23 28.45
N SER A 526 -18.58 -17.96 28.85
CA SER A 526 -18.68 -19.37 29.26
C SER A 526 -19.54 -19.61 30.51
N ASP A 527 -19.68 -18.61 31.38
CA ASP A 527 -20.55 -18.64 32.56
C ASP A 527 -22.01 -18.25 32.28
N GLY A 528 -22.36 -17.99 31.01
CA GLY A 528 -23.70 -17.62 30.58
C GLY A 528 -24.01 -16.12 30.61
N THR A 529 -23.10 -15.27 31.10
CA THR A 529 -23.24 -13.81 31.00
C THR A 529 -22.97 -13.29 29.58
N PHE A 530 -23.41 -12.07 29.26
CA PHE A 530 -23.22 -11.47 27.95
C PHE A 530 -22.22 -10.31 28.00
N PHE A 531 -21.49 -10.11 26.90
CA PHE A 531 -20.73 -8.89 26.69
C PHE A 531 -21.72 -7.71 26.66
N PRO A 532 -21.50 -6.61 27.41
CA PRO A 532 -22.48 -5.54 27.50
C PRO A 532 -22.85 -4.96 26.12
N PRO A 533 -24.11 -5.07 25.65
CA PRO A 533 -24.50 -4.68 24.30
C PRO A 533 -24.20 -3.20 23.97
N GLU A 534 -24.35 -2.31 24.94
CA GLU A 534 -24.08 -0.88 24.82
C GLU A 534 -22.59 -0.56 24.60
N LYS A 535 -21.71 -1.54 24.83
CA LYS A 535 -20.26 -1.46 24.60
C LYS A 535 -19.82 -2.00 23.25
N ILE A 536 -20.76 -2.41 22.40
CA ILE A 536 -20.52 -2.78 21.01
C ILE A 536 -21.03 -1.67 20.12
N ARG A 537 -20.12 -0.96 19.45
CA ARG A 537 -20.48 0.09 18.48
C ARG A 537 -20.19 -0.39 17.07
N LEU A 538 -21.20 -0.35 16.20
CA LEU A 538 -21.04 -0.55 14.76
C LEU A 538 -20.95 0.80 14.05
N CYS A 539 -19.98 0.95 13.15
CA CYS A 539 -19.82 2.11 12.29
C CYS A 539 -19.76 1.67 10.82
N ARG A 540 -20.31 2.46 9.90
CA ARG A 540 -20.16 2.28 8.45
C ARG A 540 -19.21 3.31 7.86
N GLY A 541 -18.44 2.92 6.86
CA GLY A 541 -17.72 3.87 6.03
C GLY A 541 -18.66 4.67 5.13
N VAL A 542 -18.46 5.98 5.07
CA VAL A 542 -19.19 6.86 4.15
C VAL A 542 -18.30 7.22 2.97
N ARG A 543 -18.87 7.17 1.75
CA ARG A 543 -18.17 7.54 0.51
C ARG A 543 -18.05 9.07 0.45
N VAL A 544 -16.84 9.58 0.27
CA VAL A 544 -16.55 11.02 0.13
C VAL A 544 -15.50 11.25 -0.95
N LYS A 545 -15.44 12.48 -1.46
CA LYS A 545 -14.35 12.92 -2.33
C LYS A 545 -13.04 13.05 -1.55
N ASP A 546 -11.94 12.68 -2.17
CA ASP A 546 -10.59 12.76 -1.57
C ASP A 546 -9.86 14.07 -1.82
N SER A 547 -10.44 14.95 -2.65
CA SER A 547 -9.91 16.26 -3.04
C SER A 547 -11.03 17.17 -3.57
N ASP A 548 -10.75 18.47 -3.66
CA ASP A 548 -11.68 19.48 -4.23
C ASP A 548 -11.37 19.81 -5.71
N GLY A 549 -10.63 18.94 -6.41
CA GLY A 549 -10.34 19.09 -7.85
C GLY A 549 -11.57 18.92 -8.73
N ARG A 550 -11.45 19.21 -10.03
CA ARG A 550 -12.54 19.04 -11.02
C ARG A 550 -12.94 17.58 -11.17
N ASN A 551 -11.99 16.64 -11.06
CA ASN A 551 -12.21 15.20 -11.16
C ASN A 551 -11.66 14.47 -9.93
N PRO A 552 -12.30 14.62 -8.75
CA PRO A 552 -11.75 14.06 -7.52
C PRO A 552 -11.90 12.54 -7.49
N GLY A 553 -10.96 11.87 -6.83
CA GLY A 553 -11.15 10.46 -6.45
C GLY A 553 -12.21 10.33 -5.37
N LEU A 554 -12.75 9.12 -5.23
CA LEU A 554 -13.67 8.77 -4.15
C LEU A 554 -13.02 7.73 -3.23
N ARG A 555 -13.33 7.82 -1.94
CA ARG A 555 -12.92 6.83 -0.93
C ARG A 555 -13.93 6.73 0.20
N TYR A 556 -13.83 5.68 0.99
CA TYR A 556 -14.43 5.67 2.32
C TYR A 556 -13.49 6.38 3.31
N ASP A 557 -14.02 7.28 4.15
CA ASP A 557 -13.24 7.87 5.24
C ASP A 557 -14.04 8.16 6.51
N PRO A 558 -15.18 8.89 6.49
CA PRO A 558 -15.99 9.01 7.69
C PRO A 558 -16.47 7.64 8.15
N LEU A 559 -16.30 7.34 9.44
CA LEU A 559 -16.85 6.18 10.10
C LEU A 559 -18.04 6.64 10.95
N ALA A 560 -19.18 6.70 10.28
CA ALA A 560 -20.43 7.10 10.91
C ALA A 560 -20.96 5.95 11.78
N PRO A 561 -21.30 6.18 13.05
CA PRO A 561 -22.05 5.21 13.84
C PRO A 561 -23.31 4.79 13.08
N MET A 562 -23.58 3.49 13.04
CA MET A 562 -24.84 2.98 12.51
C MET A 562 -25.97 3.30 13.51
N ASP A 563 -27.15 3.58 13.00
CA ASP A 563 -28.35 3.72 13.82
C ASP A 563 -28.91 2.34 14.22
N ILE A 564 -30.10 2.32 14.83
CA ILE A 564 -30.77 1.09 15.28
C ILE A 564 -31.04 0.08 14.15
N THR A 565 -31.00 0.49 12.88
CA THR A 565 -31.19 -0.41 11.74
C THR A 565 -29.92 -1.23 11.44
N SER A 566 -28.74 -0.72 11.85
CA SER A 566 -27.44 -1.35 11.64
C SER A 566 -27.12 -1.71 10.18
N THR A 567 -27.43 -0.81 9.23
CA THR A 567 -27.27 -1.10 7.79
C THR A 567 -26.05 -0.46 7.12
N VAL A 568 -25.59 -1.10 6.04
CA VAL A 568 -24.59 -0.60 5.11
C VAL A 568 -24.96 -0.93 3.66
N ILE A 569 -24.78 0.02 2.75
CA ILE A 569 -24.97 -0.18 1.32
C ILE A 569 -23.61 -0.54 0.69
N ALA A 570 -23.57 -1.63 -0.08
CA ALA A 570 -22.41 -1.97 -0.90
C ALA A 570 -22.77 -1.94 -2.39
N MET A 571 -21.95 -1.23 -3.17
CA MET A 571 -22.12 -1.10 -4.62
C MET A 571 -21.83 -2.42 -5.35
N PRO A 572 -22.36 -2.63 -6.57
CA PRO A 572 -22.11 -3.84 -7.32
C PRO A 572 -20.61 -4.12 -7.47
N LYS A 573 -20.17 -5.33 -7.12
CA LYS A 573 -18.77 -5.75 -7.23
C LYS A 573 -17.78 -4.87 -6.45
N GLU A 574 -18.25 -4.24 -5.37
CA GLU A 574 -17.44 -3.48 -4.43
C GLU A 574 -17.65 -4.00 -3.01
N ALA A 575 -16.70 -3.69 -2.13
CA ALA A 575 -16.85 -3.83 -0.70
C ALA A 575 -17.21 -2.51 -0.03
N ALA A 576 -18.05 -2.59 1.01
CA ALA A 576 -18.30 -1.49 1.93
C ALA A 576 -17.66 -1.82 3.30
N PRO A 577 -16.85 -0.91 3.88
CA PRO A 577 -16.23 -1.15 5.16
C PRO A 577 -17.21 -0.94 6.32
N VAL A 578 -17.16 -1.85 7.29
CA VAL A 578 -17.91 -1.80 8.55
C VAL A 578 -16.90 -1.96 9.68
N TRP A 579 -17.04 -1.20 10.75
CA TRP A 579 -16.16 -1.28 11.93
C TRP A 579 -16.99 -1.65 13.13
N ALA A 580 -16.68 -2.78 13.76
CA ALA A 580 -17.16 -3.09 15.09
C ALA A 580 -16.13 -2.64 16.12
N ILE A 581 -16.54 -1.91 17.16
CA ILE A 581 -15.67 -1.39 18.20
C ILE A 581 -16.20 -1.90 19.54
N PHE A 582 -15.38 -2.69 20.23
CA PHE A 582 -15.68 -3.24 21.55
C PHE A 582 -15.00 -2.40 22.63
N ASP A 583 -15.75 -1.80 23.55
CA ASP A 583 -15.21 -1.19 24.77
C ASP A 583 -15.08 -2.26 25.87
N THR A 584 -13.84 -2.62 26.22
CA THR A 584 -13.58 -3.64 27.26
C THR A 584 -13.38 -3.04 28.66
N ALA A 585 -13.63 -1.74 28.85
CA ALA A 585 -13.56 -1.11 30.16
C ALA A 585 -14.48 -1.79 31.17
N GLY A 586 -13.92 -2.32 32.27
CA GLY A 586 -14.71 -3.03 33.30
C GLY A 586 -15.42 -4.30 32.81
N VAL A 587 -15.04 -4.83 31.64
CA VAL A 587 -15.55 -6.12 31.15
C VAL A 587 -14.73 -7.24 31.79
N LYS A 588 -15.42 -8.28 32.26
CA LYS A 588 -14.79 -9.44 32.90
C LYS A 588 -13.86 -10.18 31.91
N PRO A 589 -12.63 -10.53 32.30
CA PRO A 589 -11.76 -11.38 31.49
C PRO A 589 -12.37 -12.75 31.17
N GLY A 590 -12.09 -13.26 29.98
CA GLY A 590 -12.62 -14.52 29.48
C GLY A 590 -12.98 -14.48 27.99
N VAL A 591 -13.48 -15.59 27.47
CA VAL A 591 -13.85 -15.73 26.05
C VAL A 591 -15.34 -15.49 25.89
N TYR A 592 -15.69 -14.55 25.00
CA TYR A 592 -17.05 -14.24 24.59
C TYR A 592 -17.26 -14.73 23.15
N SER A 593 -18.23 -15.60 22.94
CA SER A 593 -18.50 -16.26 21.66
C SER A 593 -19.86 -15.86 21.09
N GLY A 594 -19.92 -15.69 19.78
CA GLY A 594 -21.16 -15.37 19.07
C GLY A 594 -20.95 -15.40 17.56
N VAL A 595 -21.72 -14.59 16.84
CA VAL A 595 -21.66 -14.47 15.38
C VAL A 595 -21.70 -13.01 14.94
N ILE A 596 -21.08 -12.73 13.80
CA ILE A 596 -21.36 -11.57 12.97
C ILE A 596 -22.34 -12.02 11.90
N ARG A 597 -23.55 -11.50 11.97
CA ARG A 597 -24.65 -11.82 11.08
C ARG A 597 -24.79 -10.75 10.00
N VAL A 598 -24.87 -11.19 8.75
CA VAL A 598 -25.11 -10.34 7.57
C VAL A 598 -26.43 -10.76 6.94
N ILE A 599 -27.32 -9.78 6.78
CA ILE A 599 -28.68 -9.97 6.24
C ILE A 599 -28.83 -9.07 4.99
N PRO A 600 -28.79 -9.62 3.77
CA PRO A 600 -29.16 -8.89 2.55
C PRO A 600 -30.65 -8.52 2.58
N LEU A 601 -30.96 -7.22 2.46
CA LEU A 601 -32.33 -6.72 2.59
C LEU A 601 -33.12 -6.78 1.28
N GLY A 602 -32.45 -6.81 0.13
CA GLY A 602 -33.08 -6.90 -1.19
C GLY A 602 -33.25 -8.33 -1.72
N GLU A 603 -32.85 -9.35 -0.96
CA GLU A 603 -33.01 -10.77 -1.36
C GLU A 603 -34.35 -11.35 -0.91
N GLU A 604 -34.86 -12.31 -1.70
CA GLU A 604 -36.14 -12.95 -1.43
C GLU A 604 -36.12 -13.76 -0.12
N THR A 605 -37.16 -13.59 0.69
CA THR A 605 -37.40 -14.44 1.86
C THR A 605 -38.39 -15.54 1.50
N VAL A 606 -37.98 -16.80 1.66
CA VAL A 606 -38.84 -17.94 1.33
C VAL A 606 -39.57 -18.42 2.59
N LYS A 607 -40.89 -18.60 2.50
CA LYS A 607 -41.68 -19.23 3.59
C LYS A 607 -41.73 -20.74 3.37
N GLU A 608 -41.11 -21.50 4.27
CA GLU A 608 -41.23 -22.96 4.30
C GLU A 608 -42.10 -23.36 5.51
N LYS A 609 -43.33 -23.83 5.24
CA LYS A 609 -44.36 -24.12 6.27
C LYS A 609 -44.65 -22.89 7.15
N ASN A 610 -44.39 -22.97 8.45
CA ASN A 610 -44.59 -21.90 9.45
C ASN A 610 -43.27 -21.19 9.84
N LYS A 611 -42.18 -21.37 9.08
CA LYS A 611 -40.89 -20.71 9.33
C LYS A 611 -40.44 -19.91 8.11
N TRP A 612 -39.97 -18.70 8.36
CA TRP A 612 -39.30 -17.89 7.36
C TRP A 612 -37.86 -18.35 7.20
N LYS A 613 -37.44 -18.57 5.95
CA LYS A 613 -36.06 -18.83 5.57
C LYS A 613 -35.48 -17.55 4.99
N LEU A 614 -34.87 -16.78 5.87
CA LEU A 614 -34.16 -15.56 5.51
C LEU A 614 -32.78 -15.91 4.93
N PRO A 615 -32.35 -15.25 3.84
CA PRO A 615 -30.97 -15.30 3.39
C PRO A 615 -30.11 -14.62 4.46
N VAL A 616 -29.45 -15.41 5.31
CA VAL A 616 -28.62 -14.90 6.42
C VAL A 616 -27.29 -15.62 6.40
N TYR A 617 -26.21 -14.86 6.52
CA TYR A 617 -24.86 -15.38 6.70
C TYR A 617 -24.36 -15.07 8.12
N ASP A 618 -24.09 -16.13 8.90
CA ASP A 618 -23.48 -16.02 10.22
C ASP A 618 -22.00 -16.41 10.14
N LEU A 619 -21.11 -15.49 10.51
CA LEU A 619 -19.68 -15.73 10.66
C LEU A 619 -19.35 -15.83 12.17
N PRO A 620 -18.89 -16.99 12.67
CA PRO A 620 -18.48 -17.13 14.07
C PRO A 620 -17.45 -16.08 14.50
N LEU A 621 -17.65 -15.52 15.69
CA LEU A 621 -16.80 -14.52 16.32
C LEU A 621 -16.45 -14.94 17.75
N GLU A 622 -15.17 -14.85 18.09
CA GLU A 622 -14.67 -14.94 19.46
C GLU A 622 -13.89 -13.69 19.84
N LEU A 623 -14.24 -13.10 20.98
CA LEU A 623 -13.51 -12.03 21.65
C LEU A 623 -12.96 -12.56 22.97
N GLU A 624 -11.64 -12.68 23.08
CA GLU A 624 -10.95 -12.94 24.33
C GLU A 624 -10.61 -11.61 25.03
N VAL A 625 -11.22 -11.38 26.18
CA VAL A 625 -10.83 -10.30 27.10
C VAL A 625 -9.73 -10.85 28.01
N LEU A 626 -8.52 -10.31 27.85
CA LEU A 626 -7.30 -10.81 28.50
C LEU A 626 -7.32 -10.55 30.02
N PRO A 627 -6.63 -11.38 30.83
CA PRO A 627 -6.59 -11.27 32.29
C PRO A 627 -5.69 -10.14 32.82
N PHE A 628 -5.49 -9.08 32.04
CA PHE A 628 -4.75 -7.90 32.46
C PHE A 628 -5.37 -6.65 31.85
N GLU A 629 -5.13 -5.53 32.52
CA GLU A 629 -5.58 -4.21 32.05
C GLU A 629 -4.41 -3.43 31.43
N ILE A 630 -4.72 -2.66 30.39
CA ILE A 630 -3.87 -1.55 29.92
C ILE A 630 -4.38 -0.23 30.49
N SER A 631 -3.51 0.76 30.61
CA SER A 631 -3.88 2.07 31.17
C SER A 631 -4.87 2.82 30.26
N ARG A 632 -5.84 3.50 30.89
CA ARG A 632 -6.67 4.51 30.20
C ARG A 632 -5.90 5.79 29.89
N GLU A 633 -4.80 6.05 30.60
CA GLU A 633 -3.88 7.13 30.27
C GLU A 633 -3.15 6.79 28.96
N PRO A 634 -2.96 7.76 28.04
CA PRO A 634 -2.07 7.55 26.89
C PRO A 634 -0.68 7.08 27.33
N ALA A 635 -0.09 6.14 26.58
CA ALA A 635 1.30 5.75 26.82
C ALA A 635 2.27 6.89 26.51
N ILE A 636 2.00 7.63 25.42
CA ILE A 636 2.64 8.90 25.08
C ILE A 636 1.53 9.93 24.87
N PRO A 637 1.55 11.06 25.59
CA PRO A 637 0.57 12.14 25.46
C PRO A 637 0.46 12.66 24.02
N GLN A 638 -0.74 13.08 23.62
CA GLN A 638 -1.04 13.42 22.23
C GLN A 638 -1.84 14.72 22.11
N SER A 639 -1.46 15.55 21.14
CA SER A 639 -2.14 16.78 20.74
C SER A 639 -2.47 16.74 19.24
N LEU A 640 -3.71 17.06 18.88
CA LEU A 640 -4.16 17.16 17.49
C LEU A 640 -4.60 18.58 17.19
N PHE A 641 -3.66 19.51 17.04
CA PHE A 641 -3.77 20.98 17.22
C PHE A 641 -5.13 21.63 16.89
N ALA A 642 -6.14 21.39 17.74
CA ALA A 642 -7.49 21.92 17.62
C ALA A 642 -8.00 22.40 18.99
N PRO A 643 -8.66 23.56 19.05
CA PRO A 643 -9.42 23.96 20.23
C PRO A 643 -10.66 23.07 20.40
N LEU A 644 -11.23 23.02 21.61
CA LEU A 644 -12.48 22.28 21.84
C LEU A 644 -13.65 22.92 21.06
N TYR A 645 -14.23 22.16 20.14
CA TYR A 645 -15.43 22.54 19.37
C TYR A 645 -16.56 21.53 19.59
N GLY A 646 -17.84 21.90 19.57
CA GLY A 646 -18.93 20.95 19.82
C GLY A 646 -19.07 20.49 21.29
N GLY A 647 -18.31 21.11 22.20
CA GLY A 647 -18.46 20.95 23.64
C GLY A 647 -18.12 19.56 24.16
N ARG A 648 -18.99 19.03 25.03
CA ARG A 648 -18.75 17.83 25.83
C ARG A 648 -18.45 16.56 25.03
N GLU A 649 -19.21 16.30 23.96
CA GLU A 649 -19.09 15.05 23.20
C GLU A 649 -17.79 14.99 22.39
N THR A 650 -17.35 16.12 21.83
CA THR A 650 -16.04 16.24 21.21
C THR A 650 -14.93 16.03 22.22
N PHE A 651 -15.04 16.60 23.42
CA PHE A 651 -14.04 16.37 24.48
C PHE A 651 -13.95 14.89 24.86
N ARG A 652 -15.11 14.24 25.04
CA ARG A 652 -15.19 12.80 25.33
C ARG A 652 -14.50 11.99 24.24
N MET A 653 -14.82 12.26 22.98
CA MET A 653 -14.17 11.60 21.85
C MET A 653 -12.67 11.88 21.80
N MET A 654 -12.21 13.10 22.09
CA MET A 654 -10.77 13.37 22.17
C MET A 654 -10.08 12.45 23.19
N MET A 655 -10.67 12.31 24.38
CA MET A 655 -10.13 11.48 25.46
C MET A 655 -10.19 9.98 25.15
N ASP A 656 -11.25 9.49 24.51
CA ASP A 656 -11.39 8.09 24.07
C ASP A 656 -10.37 7.69 22.99
N TYR A 657 -9.83 8.68 22.27
CA TYR A 657 -8.80 8.52 21.24
C TYR A 657 -7.41 8.98 21.73
N ASP A 658 -7.22 9.06 23.05
CA ASP A 658 -5.95 9.41 23.70
C ASP A 658 -5.43 10.84 23.42
N ILE A 659 -6.26 11.73 22.87
CA ILE A 659 -5.96 13.14 22.62
C ILE A 659 -6.17 13.92 23.92
N ASN A 660 -5.18 13.86 24.81
CA ASN A 660 -5.29 14.42 26.16
C ASN A 660 -4.76 15.86 26.30
N THR A 661 -4.17 16.42 25.24
CA THR A 661 -3.75 17.82 25.19
C THR A 661 -4.74 18.64 24.36
N VAL A 662 -5.47 19.54 25.01
CA VAL A 662 -6.51 20.37 24.39
C VAL A 662 -6.03 21.81 24.27
N LEU A 663 -6.31 22.45 23.12
CA LEU A 663 -5.86 23.82 22.91
C LEU A 663 -6.81 24.89 23.43
N ILE A 664 -6.18 25.94 23.97
CA ILE A 664 -6.80 27.24 24.20
C ILE A 664 -6.14 28.23 23.24
N SER A 665 -6.96 28.84 22.39
CA SER A 665 -6.51 29.82 21.41
C SER A 665 -6.10 31.13 22.09
N PRO A 666 -4.91 31.72 21.82
CA PRO A 666 -4.46 32.98 22.43
C PRO A 666 -5.36 34.16 22.09
N TRP A 667 -6.13 34.12 20.99
CA TRP A 667 -7.14 35.13 20.68
C TRP A 667 -8.24 35.26 21.75
N ARG A 668 -8.42 34.24 22.61
CA ARG A 668 -9.35 34.27 23.75
C ARG A 668 -8.79 35.04 24.95
N ILE A 669 -7.54 35.50 24.88
CA ILE A 669 -6.82 36.20 25.95
C ILE A 669 -6.72 37.67 25.53
N GLY A 670 -7.82 38.42 25.64
CA GLY A 670 -7.85 39.81 25.20
C GLY A 670 -6.95 40.70 26.06
N ALA A 671 -6.10 41.51 25.42
CA ALA A 671 -5.28 42.52 26.08
C ALA A 671 -5.21 43.82 25.26
N LYS A 672 -5.15 44.96 25.96
CA LYS A 672 -4.87 46.29 25.42
C LYS A 672 -3.79 46.96 26.25
N PHE A 673 -2.95 47.76 25.61
CA PHE A 673 -1.79 48.40 26.23
C PHE A 673 -1.78 49.89 25.96
N ASP A 674 -1.12 50.66 26.82
CA ASP A 674 -0.80 52.07 26.57
C ASP A 674 0.51 52.21 25.75
N PRO A 675 0.88 53.41 25.25
CA PRO A 675 2.10 53.59 24.47
C PRO A 675 3.40 53.24 25.21
N ASP A 676 3.42 53.36 26.53
CA ASP A 676 4.57 53.01 27.38
C ASP A 676 4.71 51.50 27.64
N GLY A 677 3.80 50.69 27.10
CA GLY A 677 3.77 49.25 27.27
C GLY A 677 3.01 48.75 28.51
N SER A 678 2.44 49.62 29.33
CA SER A 678 1.60 49.19 30.45
C SER A 678 0.29 48.55 29.98
N LEU A 679 -0.21 47.55 30.72
CA LEU A 679 -1.46 46.87 30.42
C LEU A 679 -2.64 47.77 30.82
N GLN A 680 -3.38 48.26 29.83
CA GLN A 680 -4.53 49.15 30.01
C GLN A 680 -5.78 48.36 30.45
N SER A 681 -6.05 47.22 29.81
CA SER A 681 -7.18 46.35 30.14
C SER A 681 -7.00 44.94 29.58
N SER A 682 -7.70 43.97 30.16
CA SER A 682 -7.73 42.59 29.69
C SER A 682 -9.15 42.00 29.70
N ASN A 683 -9.38 40.97 28.88
CA ASN A 683 -10.62 40.18 28.89
C ASN A 683 -10.26 38.70 28.77
N LEU A 684 -10.46 37.96 29.86
CA LEU A 684 -10.12 36.53 29.97
C LEU A 684 -11.36 35.62 30.05
N LYS A 685 -12.58 36.19 30.06
CA LYS A 685 -13.81 35.46 30.37
C LYS A 685 -13.98 34.18 29.53
N ASP A 686 -13.71 34.27 28.22
CA ASP A 686 -13.86 33.14 27.31
C ASP A 686 -12.80 32.06 27.52
N ALA A 687 -11.55 32.45 27.80
CA ALA A 687 -10.46 31.52 28.09
C ALA A 687 -10.69 30.80 29.43
N GLU A 688 -11.11 31.54 30.45
CA GLU A 688 -11.46 31.02 31.78
C GLU A 688 -12.62 30.04 31.72
N LYS A 689 -13.72 30.43 31.04
CA LYS A 689 -14.86 29.54 30.84
C LYS A 689 -14.45 28.25 30.11
N THR A 690 -13.64 28.37 29.06
CA THR A 690 -13.17 27.18 28.31
C THR A 690 -12.37 26.25 29.21
N LEU A 691 -11.49 26.80 30.05
CA LEU A 691 -10.70 26.02 31.00
C LEU A 691 -11.57 25.32 32.05
N ASP A 692 -12.56 26.01 32.59
CA ASP A 692 -13.50 25.45 33.57
C ASP A 692 -14.35 24.33 32.95
N ASP A 693 -14.85 24.54 31.73
CA ASP A 693 -15.58 23.51 30.97
C ASP A 693 -14.69 22.26 30.75
N LEU A 694 -13.43 22.43 30.35
CA LEU A 694 -12.49 21.31 30.16
C LEU A 694 -12.24 20.53 31.44
N LYS A 695 -12.02 21.22 32.56
CA LYS A 695 -11.85 20.59 33.88
C LYS A 695 -13.10 19.82 34.31
N LYS A 696 -14.28 20.42 34.09
CA LYS A 696 -15.57 19.77 34.37
C LYS A 696 -15.74 18.50 33.53
N PHE A 697 -15.56 18.58 32.21
CA PHE A 697 -15.69 17.42 31.34
C PHE A 697 -14.68 16.33 31.67
N ALA A 698 -13.43 16.68 32.01
CA ALA A 698 -12.43 15.72 32.45
C ALA A 698 -12.82 15.02 33.76
N ALA A 699 -13.41 15.75 34.71
CA ALA A 699 -13.90 15.18 35.96
C ALA A 699 -15.09 14.21 35.73
N GLU A 700 -16.03 14.56 34.85
CA GLU A 700 -17.21 13.74 34.53
C GLU A 700 -16.85 12.35 34.01
N ILE A 701 -15.78 12.23 33.22
CA ILE A 701 -15.31 10.94 32.68
C ILE A 701 -14.20 10.31 33.53
N GLY A 702 -13.90 10.87 34.71
CA GLY A 702 -12.88 10.35 35.63
C GLY A 702 -11.44 10.52 35.14
N ARG A 703 -11.18 11.47 34.23
CA ARG A 703 -9.88 11.69 33.56
C ARG A 703 -9.23 13.05 33.85
N GLY A 704 -9.60 13.70 34.97
CA GLY A 704 -9.05 14.99 35.38
C GLY A 704 -7.51 15.04 35.51
N LYS A 705 -6.89 13.92 35.92
CA LYS A 705 -5.42 13.82 36.05
C LYS A 705 -4.69 13.78 34.71
N ASP A 706 -5.40 13.43 33.64
CA ASP A 706 -4.82 13.21 32.32
C ASP A 706 -4.92 14.47 31.44
N LEU A 707 -5.75 15.44 31.85
CA LEU A 707 -5.98 16.69 31.14
C LEU A 707 -4.69 17.51 31.04
N ARG A 708 -4.36 17.89 29.81
CA ARG A 708 -3.28 18.82 29.48
C ARG A 708 -3.82 19.96 28.64
N ILE A 709 -3.25 21.13 28.83
CA ILE A 709 -3.62 22.36 28.14
C ILE A 709 -2.41 22.88 27.38
N CYS A 710 -2.61 23.23 26.12
CA CYS A 710 -1.65 24.01 25.34
C CYS A 710 -2.30 25.32 24.91
N VAL A 711 -1.70 26.45 25.26
CA VAL A 711 -2.04 27.74 24.63
C VAL A 711 -1.27 27.79 23.31
N GLY A 712 -1.93 27.43 22.21
CA GLY A 712 -1.26 27.26 20.90
C GLY A 712 -1.83 28.11 19.78
N TYR A 713 -1.08 28.18 18.68
CA TYR A 713 -1.12 29.17 17.59
C TYR A 713 -0.34 30.46 17.88
N SER A 714 0.93 30.34 18.22
CA SER A 714 1.90 31.46 18.31
C SER A 714 1.49 32.61 19.24
N ALA A 715 1.49 32.39 20.56
CA ALA A 715 1.10 33.39 21.55
C ALA A 715 1.84 34.74 21.39
N TYR A 716 3.13 34.72 21.03
CA TYR A 716 3.91 35.94 20.81
C TYR A 716 3.48 36.69 19.53
N ILE A 717 3.23 35.98 18.43
CA ILE A 717 2.77 36.59 17.18
C ILE A 717 1.38 37.21 17.37
N ILE A 718 0.48 36.52 18.08
CA ILE A 718 -0.85 37.05 18.39
C ILE A 718 -0.78 38.26 19.34
N PHE A 719 0.11 38.22 20.33
CA PHE A 719 0.43 39.42 21.10
C PHE A 719 0.88 40.55 20.19
N ARG A 720 1.94 40.36 19.40
CA ARG A 720 2.57 41.41 18.59
C ARG A 720 1.58 42.01 17.60
N ASP A 721 0.87 41.17 16.87
CA ASP A 721 0.11 41.59 15.70
C ASP A 721 -1.33 42.01 16.05
N ILE A 722 -1.95 41.38 17.06
CA ILE A 722 -3.37 41.61 17.39
C ILE A 722 -3.51 42.48 18.64
N HIS A 723 -2.94 42.07 19.78
CA HIS A 723 -3.13 42.77 21.05
C HIS A 723 -2.27 44.03 21.17
N GLY A 724 -1.01 43.92 20.73
CA GLY A 724 -0.04 45.00 20.62
C GLY A 724 -0.15 45.80 19.33
N ARG A 725 -0.91 45.33 18.33
CA ARG A 725 -1.17 46.03 17.04
C ARG A 725 0.10 46.54 16.36
N LYS A 726 1.21 45.80 16.50
CA LYS A 726 2.55 46.13 15.96
C LYS A 726 3.11 47.48 16.40
N LYS A 727 2.63 48.05 17.51
CA LYS A 727 3.05 49.38 17.97
C LYS A 727 4.37 49.40 18.74
N PHE A 728 4.78 48.24 19.25
CA PHE A 728 5.99 48.10 20.04
C PHE A 728 7.11 47.48 19.21
N LYS A 729 8.25 48.18 19.13
CA LYS A 729 9.45 47.65 18.47
C LYS A 729 10.13 46.63 19.38
N ALA A 730 10.36 45.42 18.87
CA ALA A 730 11.02 44.36 19.64
C ALA A 730 12.36 44.82 20.24
N GLY A 731 12.65 44.39 21.47
CA GLY A 731 13.85 44.74 22.24
C GLY A 731 13.79 46.09 22.98
N THR A 732 12.75 46.92 22.79
CA THR A 732 12.58 48.17 23.55
C THR A 732 12.00 47.93 24.95
N PRO A 733 12.21 48.84 25.93
CA PRO A 733 11.61 48.73 27.26
C PRO A 733 10.09 48.62 27.24
N GLU A 734 9.42 49.40 26.39
CA GLU A 734 7.96 49.43 26.25
C GLU A 734 7.44 48.09 25.69
N TRP A 735 8.13 47.54 24.67
CA TRP A 735 7.84 46.21 24.15
C TRP A 735 7.96 45.13 25.22
N LYS A 736 9.07 45.13 25.97
CA LYS A 736 9.32 44.14 27.02
C LYS A 736 8.24 44.21 28.09
N LYS A 737 7.88 45.41 28.54
CA LYS A 737 6.82 45.66 29.52
C LYS A 737 5.46 45.14 29.02
N ALA A 738 5.11 45.41 27.77
CA ALA A 738 3.85 44.95 27.18
C ALA A 738 3.79 43.44 27.04
N TRP A 739 4.84 42.82 26.51
CA TRP A 739 4.90 41.36 26.34
C TRP A 739 4.86 40.64 27.70
N GLN A 740 5.64 41.10 28.68
CA GLN A 740 5.60 40.55 30.04
C GLN A 740 4.22 40.71 30.69
N GLY A 741 3.54 41.85 30.46
CA GLY A 741 2.16 42.06 30.89
C GLY A 741 1.20 41.02 30.30
N TYR A 742 1.35 40.67 29.02
CA TYR A 742 0.57 39.62 28.37
C TYR A 742 0.91 38.21 28.91
N VAL A 743 2.19 37.90 29.10
CA VAL A 743 2.64 36.61 29.66
C VAL A 743 2.07 36.39 31.06
N LYS A 744 2.00 37.43 31.91
CA LYS A 744 1.35 37.34 33.23
C LYS A 744 -0.13 36.94 33.16
N LEU A 745 -0.86 37.37 32.13
CA LEU A 745 -2.25 36.94 31.94
C LEU A 745 -2.33 35.43 31.65
N ILE A 746 -1.43 34.92 30.81
CA ILE A 746 -1.35 33.49 30.49
C ILE A 746 -0.93 32.67 31.71
N ASP A 747 0.08 33.11 32.45
CA ASP A 747 0.52 32.44 33.67
C ASP A 747 -0.57 32.46 34.76
N GLY A 748 -1.36 33.52 34.83
CA GLY A 748 -2.57 33.57 35.68
C GLY A 748 -3.60 32.49 35.34
N LEU A 749 -3.82 32.20 34.05
CA LEU A 749 -4.67 31.08 33.61
C LEU A 749 -4.08 29.73 34.04
N ARG A 750 -2.76 29.55 33.91
CA ARG A 750 -2.08 28.34 34.39
C ARG A 750 -2.28 28.16 35.90
N ILE A 751 -2.03 29.19 36.70
CA ILE A 751 -2.20 29.12 38.16
C ILE A 751 -3.64 28.77 38.52
N ARG A 752 -4.62 29.43 37.89
CA ARG A 752 -6.05 29.16 38.12
C ARG A 752 -6.45 27.73 37.71
N SER A 753 -5.83 27.19 36.66
CA SER A 753 -6.14 25.83 36.20
C SER A 753 -5.94 24.80 37.32
N GLY A 754 -4.94 25.01 38.20
CA GLY A 754 -4.51 24.03 39.20
C GLY A 754 -3.85 22.79 38.58
N LEU A 755 -3.58 22.80 37.27
CA LEU A 755 -2.91 21.69 36.60
C LEU A 755 -1.43 21.66 36.99
N PRO A 756 -0.82 20.47 37.07
CA PRO A 756 0.63 20.35 37.27
C PRO A 756 1.38 21.15 36.20
N LYS A 757 2.52 21.77 36.58
CA LYS A 757 3.37 22.55 35.66
C LYS A 757 3.51 21.85 34.30
N LYS A 758 3.91 20.57 34.30
CA LYS A 758 4.13 19.74 33.10
C LYS A 758 2.92 19.53 32.16
N SER A 759 1.71 19.89 32.61
CA SER A 759 0.44 19.71 31.90
C SER A 759 -0.13 21.02 31.34
N PHE A 760 0.61 22.13 31.45
CA PHE A 760 0.26 23.41 30.84
C PHE A 760 1.46 23.93 30.04
N SER A 761 1.28 24.13 28.74
CA SER A 761 2.31 24.68 27.84
C SER A 761 1.78 25.87 27.04
N VAL A 762 2.70 26.70 26.54
CA VAL A 762 2.40 27.87 25.71
C VAL A 762 3.29 27.85 24.49
N GLU A 763 2.70 27.64 23.31
CA GLU A 763 3.42 27.78 22.05
C GLU A 763 3.72 29.26 21.81
N ILE A 764 4.98 29.64 21.99
CA ILE A 764 5.39 31.04 21.81
C ILE A 764 5.33 31.43 20.33
N GLN A 765 5.75 30.52 19.44
CA GLN A 765 5.69 30.68 18.00
C GLN A 765 5.62 29.32 17.29
N ASP A 766 4.75 29.26 16.29
CA ASP A 766 4.60 28.18 15.32
C ASP A 766 5.50 28.48 14.12
N GLU A 767 6.28 27.49 13.71
CA GLU A 767 7.11 27.49 12.51
C GLU A 767 7.89 28.81 12.26
N PRO A 768 8.85 29.20 13.12
CA PRO A 768 9.65 30.40 12.90
C PRO A 768 10.59 30.27 11.69
N LYS A 769 10.86 31.38 11.00
CA LYS A 769 11.92 31.49 9.99
C LYS A 769 13.24 31.94 10.63
N ALA A 770 14.34 31.80 9.88
CA ALA A 770 15.67 32.17 10.37
C ALA A 770 15.76 33.65 10.82
N ASP A 771 15.05 34.53 10.12
CA ASP A 771 15.01 35.97 10.41
C ASP A 771 14.17 36.30 11.66
N ASP A 772 13.26 35.39 12.08
CA ASP A 772 12.43 35.58 13.26
C ASP A 772 13.17 35.23 14.57
N LEU A 773 14.27 34.47 14.49
CA LEU A 773 14.88 33.82 15.66
C LEU A 773 15.44 34.78 16.71
N ASP A 774 15.98 35.93 16.30
CA ASP A 774 16.57 36.88 17.25
C ASP A 774 15.47 37.62 18.03
N GLU A 775 14.37 37.99 17.37
CA GLU A 775 13.17 38.56 18.03
C GLU A 775 12.49 37.52 18.94
N LEU A 776 12.36 36.29 18.46
CA LEU A 776 11.75 35.19 19.22
C LEU A 776 12.57 34.85 20.47
N LEU A 777 13.90 34.87 20.39
CA LEU A 777 14.77 34.64 21.55
C LEU A 777 14.55 35.71 22.62
N ALA A 778 14.55 36.99 22.22
CA ALA A 778 14.28 38.08 23.15
C ALA A 778 12.89 37.94 23.79
N ALA A 779 11.88 37.54 23.02
CA ALA A 779 10.54 37.30 23.53
C ALA A 779 10.50 36.15 24.54
N ALA A 780 11.18 35.04 24.24
CA ALA A 780 11.27 33.89 25.12
C ALA A 780 11.98 34.25 26.44
N GLU A 781 13.10 34.96 26.38
CA GLU A 781 13.86 35.42 27.55
C GLU A 781 13.02 36.36 28.42
N ALA A 782 12.35 37.35 27.82
CA ALA A 782 11.49 38.28 28.55
C ALA A 782 10.31 37.57 29.23
N ALA A 783 9.74 36.54 28.60
CA ALA A 783 8.69 35.71 29.18
C ALA A 783 9.22 34.85 30.35
N HIS A 784 10.38 34.23 30.18
CA HIS A 784 11.00 33.39 31.20
C HIS A 784 11.42 34.19 32.43
N GLU A 785 11.89 35.44 32.25
CA GLU A 785 12.25 36.34 33.35
C GLU A 785 11.07 36.60 34.31
N ILE A 786 9.84 36.73 33.79
CA ILE A 786 8.67 37.09 34.58
C ILE A 786 7.82 35.88 35.00
N ALA A 787 7.92 34.78 34.26
CA ALA A 787 7.18 33.54 34.50
C ALA A 787 8.07 32.31 34.24
N PRO A 788 9.12 32.07 35.07
CA PRO A 788 10.08 30.97 34.86
C PRO A 788 9.45 29.58 34.96
N ASP A 789 8.27 29.48 35.56
CA ASP A 789 7.49 28.24 35.67
C ASP A 789 6.54 27.98 34.51
N LEU A 790 6.40 28.92 33.58
CA LEU A 790 5.59 28.73 32.39
C LEU A 790 6.37 27.90 31.36
N ASN A 791 5.83 26.75 30.95
CA ASN A 791 6.47 25.92 29.95
C ASN A 791 6.28 26.53 28.56
N LEU A 792 7.30 27.23 28.08
CA LEU A 792 7.33 27.70 26.71
C LEU A 792 7.61 26.54 25.76
N MET A 793 6.83 26.51 24.68
CA MET A 793 6.88 25.55 23.60
C MET A 793 7.19 26.27 22.29
N VAL A 794 7.97 25.65 21.41
CA VAL A 794 8.15 26.12 20.03
C VAL A 794 7.90 24.98 19.07
N THR A 795 7.15 25.24 17.99
CA THR A 795 6.96 24.29 16.90
C THR A 795 7.96 24.58 15.79
N ILE A 796 8.92 23.68 15.61
CA ILE A 796 10.00 23.80 14.63
C ILE A 796 9.54 23.17 13.31
N ALA A 797 9.52 24.00 12.28
CA ALA A 797 9.05 23.65 10.94
C ALA A 797 9.92 22.63 10.21
N ALA A 798 9.47 22.15 9.04
CA ALA A 798 10.26 21.23 8.21
C ALA A 798 11.42 21.88 7.44
N TRP A 799 11.56 23.22 7.40
CA TRP A 799 12.73 23.87 6.77
C TRP A 799 13.97 23.83 7.66
N GLN A 800 15.13 24.18 7.08
CA GLN A 800 16.38 24.23 7.83
C GLN A 800 16.47 25.54 8.60
N LEU A 801 16.79 25.46 9.89
CA LEU A 801 17.11 26.61 10.73
C LEU A 801 18.57 26.54 11.20
N PRO A 802 19.23 27.68 11.46
CA PRO A 802 20.60 27.69 11.92
C PRO A 802 20.71 27.15 13.36
N LEU A 803 21.42 26.03 13.55
CA LEU A 803 21.51 25.33 14.83
C LEU A 803 22.20 26.16 15.91
N GLU A 804 23.17 26.98 15.53
CA GLU A 804 23.86 27.91 16.42
C GLU A 804 22.91 28.95 17.02
N LYS A 805 21.89 29.39 16.27
CA LYS A 805 20.84 30.26 16.81
C LYS A 805 19.88 29.48 17.70
N LEU A 806 19.44 28.29 17.28
CA LEU A 806 18.53 27.46 18.08
C LEU A 806 19.14 27.06 19.44
N ARG A 807 20.45 26.82 19.51
CA ARG A 807 21.14 26.52 20.78
C ARG A 807 21.04 27.65 21.82
N LYS A 808 20.79 28.89 21.42
CA LYS A 808 20.63 30.02 22.37
C LYS A 808 19.35 29.94 23.19
N PHE A 809 18.33 29.21 22.71
CA PHE A 809 17.07 29.02 23.42
C PHE A 809 17.14 27.99 24.56
N LYS A 810 18.28 27.28 24.70
CA LYS A 810 18.47 26.29 25.78
C LYS A 810 18.25 26.93 27.15
N GLY A 811 17.43 26.29 27.97
CA GLY A 811 17.08 26.78 29.31
C GLY A 811 15.90 27.74 29.36
N VAL A 812 15.46 28.27 28.22
CA VAL A 812 14.31 29.20 28.12
C VAL A 812 13.08 28.50 27.50
N ILE A 813 13.31 27.65 26.49
CA ILE A 813 12.25 26.81 25.90
C ILE A 813 12.28 25.42 26.56
N TYR A 814 11.12 24.98 27.03
CA TYR A 814 10.96 23.69 27.68
C TYR A 814 10.47 22.60 26.74
N ASP A 815 9.55 22.90 25.81
CA ASP A 815 8.97 21.90 24.90
C ASP A 815 9.33 22.21 23.44
N TRP A 816 10.08 21.31 22.82
CA TRP A 816 10.53 21.43 21.44
C TRP A 816 9.73 20.48 20.56
N CYS A 817 8.78 21.03 19.80
CA CYS A 817 7.92 20.26 18.93
C CYS A 817 8.47 20.24 17.50
N PHE A 818 9.00 19.10 17.07
CA PHE A 818 9.71 18.98 15.79
C PHE A 818 8.80 18.40 14.71
N TRP A 819 8.63 19.16 13.62
CA TRP A 819 7.92 18.67 12.45
C TRP A 819 8.77 17.71 11.61
N GLY A 820 8.37 16.44 11.61
CA GLY A 820 8.89 15.40 10.73
C GLY A 820 10.09 14.63 11.29
N THR A 821 10.35 13.48 10.67
CA THR A 821 11.32 12.48 11.16
C THR A 821 12.79 12.91 11.02
N LYS A 822 13.11 13.89 10.16
CA LYS A 822 14.49 14.35 9.92
C LYS A 822 15.21 14.73 11.22
N TYR A 823 14.51 15.37 12.15
CA TYR A 823 15.04 15.81 13.44
C TYR A 823 15.53 14.67 14.31
N PHE A 824 14.95 13.48 14.14
CA PHE A 824 15.22 12.29 14.92
C PHE A 824 16.16 11.30 14.20
N THR A 825 16.52 11.57 12.94
CA THR A 825 17.33 10.66 12.12
C THR A 825 18.65 11.25 11.65
N GLU A 826 18.75 12.58 11.54
CA GLU A 826 19.99 13.23 11.10
C GLU A 826 20.97 13.40 12.27
N PRO A 827 22.25 12.98 12.15
CA PRO A 827 23.18 12.93 13.28
C PRO A 827 23.33 14.25 14.05
N GLU A 828 23.45 15.39 13.35
CA GLU A 828 23.60 16.70 13.98
C GLU A 828 22.32 17.16 14.72
N LEU A 829 21.14 16.82 14.18
CA LEU A 829 19.86 17.14 14.81
C LEU A 829 19.59 16.22 16.02
N VAL A 830 19.96 14.94 15.93
CA VAL A 830 19.91 14.00 17.06
C VAL A 830 20.82 14.46 18.19
N LYS A 831 22.05 14.90 17.87
CA LYS A 831 22.97 15.47 18.86
C LYS A 831 22.38 16.72 19.50
N PHE A 832 21.77 17.60 18.72
CA PHE A 832 21.08 18.77 19.24
C PHE A 832 19.93 18.39 20.19
N GLN A 833 19.12 17.39 19.86
CA GLN A 833 18.08 16.88 20.77
C GLN A 833 18.66 16.33 22.08
N GLN A 834 19.79 15.65 22.04
CA GLN A 834 20.48 15.19 23.25
C GLN A 834 20.93 16.37 24.13
N GLU A 835 21.45 17.45 23.53
CA GLU A 835 21.76 18.69 24.25
C GLU A 835 20.50 19.29 24.92
N LEU A 836 19.37 19.31 24.22
CA LEU A 836 18.09 19.81 24.75
C LEU A 836 17.61 18.98 25.94
N ARG A 837 17.62 17.65 25.82
CA ARG A 837 17.24 16.74 26.91
C ARG A 837 18.15 16.88 28.13
N ALA A 838 19.47 17.01 27.91
CA ALA A 838 20.43 17.27 29.00
C ALA A 838 20.16 18.60 29.72
N ALA A 839 19.59 19.59 29.02
CA ALA A 839 19.13 20.85 29.59
C ALA A 839 17.72 20.77 30.21
N GLY A 840 17.13 19.58 30.34
CA GLY A 840 15.81 19.35 30.94
C GLY A 840 14.63 19.65 30.02
N SER A 841 14.86 19.86 28.72
CA SER A 841 13.78 20.10 27.75
C SER A 841 13.11 18.79 27.31
N LYS A 842 11.83 18.89 26.98
CA LYS A 842 11.05 17.88 26.27
C LYS A 842 11.25 17.98 24.76
N VAL A 843 11.13 16.84 24.10
CA VAL A 843 11.21 16.71 22.64
C VAL A 843 9.96 15.99 22.15
N SER A 844 9.18 16.67 21.33
CA SER A 844 7.87 16.22 20.85
C SER A 844 7.92 15.96 19.34
N LEU A 845 7.25 14.90 18.87
CA LEU A 845 7.12 14.58 17.44
C LEU A 845 5.86 15.25 16.88
N TYR A 846 5.95 15.87 15.70
CA TYR A 846 4.81 16.45 14.99
C TYR A 846 4.78 16.10 13.51
N SER A 847 3.58 15.92 12.96
CA SER A 847 3.33 15.81 11.51
C SER A 847 2.07 16.59 11.10
N CYS A 848 2.09 17.19 9.91
CA CYS A 848 0.98 18.01 9.40
C CYS A 848 0.57 17.75 7.95
N ASP A 849 0.96 16.62 7.35
CA ASP A 849 0.44 16.24 6.03
C ASP A 849 -1.09 16.12 6.11
N THR A 850 -1.80 16.86 5.24
CA THR A 850 -3.28 17.00 5.34
C THR A 850 -4.07 16.20 4.32
N SER A 851 -3.37 15.53 3.40
CA SER A 851 -4.00 14.76 2.34
C SER A 851 -4.80 13.57 2.89
N MET A 852 -6.04 13.40 2.42
CA MET A 852 -6.82 12.19 2.72
C MET A 852 -6.20 10.93 2.11
N ARG A 853 -5.31 11.07 1.11
CA ARG A 853 -4.65 9.98 0.38
C ARG A 853 -3.42 9.41 1.11
N LEU A 854 -3.07 9.90 2.29
CA LEU A 854 -1.96 9.35 3.08
C LEU A 854 -2.18 7.86 3.40
N ASP A 855 -1.09 7.09 3.37
CA ASP A 855 -1.14 5.66 3.69
C ASP A 855 -1.57 5.48 5.15
N LEU A 856 -2.66 4.74 5.35
CA LEU A 856 -3.28 4.58 6.67
C LEU A 856 -2.35 3.88 7.66
N HIS A 857 -1.64 2.85 7.21
CA HIS A 857 -0.75 2.08 8.06
C HIS A 857 0.50 2.89 8.40
N LYS A 858 1.20 3.38 7.37
CA LYS A 858 2.40 4.15 7.54
C LYS A 858 2.06 5.43 8.28
N TYR A 859 1.25 6.34 7.75
CA TYR A 859 1.10 7.66 8.35
C TYR A 859 0.45 7.63 9.74
N TYR A 860 -0.70 6.96 9.90
CA TYR A 860 -1.52 7.00 11.13
C TYR A 860 -1.21 5.87 12.12
N ILE A 861 -1.24 4.59 11.71
CA ILE A 861 -1.02 3.47 12.64
C ILE A 861 0.39 3.51 13.24
N THR A 862 1.43 3.72 12.42
CA THR A 862 2.81 3.74 12.94
C THR A 862 3.21 5.07 13.58
N HIS A 863 2.33 6.08 13.66
CA HIS A 863 2.66 7.39 14.23
C HIS A 863 3.08 7.30 15.70
N ALA A 864 2.27 6.66 16.54
CA ALA A 864 2.57 6.43 17.95
C ALA A 864 3.81 5.54 18.15
N TRP A 865 4.02 4.56 17.25
CA TRP A 865 5.21 3.72 17.25
C TRP A 865 6.49 4.51 16.96
N ARG A 866 6.46 5.52 16.08
CA ARG A 866 7.59 6.44 15.86
C ARG A 866 7.89 7.27 17.09
N ALA A 867 6.85 7.84 17.72
CA ALA A 867 7.02 8.58 18.95
C ALA A 867 7.70 7.71 20.02
N LEU A 868 7.28 6.45 20.16
CA LEU A 868 7.95 5.50 21.06
C LEU A 868 9.39 5.18 20.64
N ALA A 869 9.64 4.98 19.34
CA ALA A 869 10.98 4.70 18.81
C ALA A 869 11.98 5.86 19.04
N PHE A 870 11.48 7.09 19.09
CA PHE A 870 12.27 8.31 19.30
C PHE A 870 12.29 8.77 20.75
N ASP A 871 11.68 8.01 21.66
CA ASP A 871 11.52 8.37 23.07
C ASP A 871 10.83 9.76 23.23
N ALA A 872 9.89 10.07 22.35
CA ALA A 872 9.25 11.39 22.30
C ALA A 872 8.34 11.63 23.50
N ASP A 873 8.37 12.86 24.04
CA ASP A 873 7.57 13.27 25.19
C ASP A 873 6.09 13.52 24.82
N MET A 874 5.82 13.84 23.56
CA MET A 874 4.48 13.96 22.98
C MET A 874 4.45 13.47 21.53
N CYS A 875 3.28 12.96 21.13
CA CYS A 875 2.97 12.48 19.79
C CYS A 875 1.89 13.38 19.17
N ASN A 876 2.27 14.32 18.30
CA ASN A 876 1.38 15.37 17.83
C ASN A 876 1.05 15.28 16.33
N LEU A 877 -0.17 15.69 15.97
CA LEU A 877 -0.66 15.76 14.58
C LEU A 877 -1.42 17.08 14.34
N TYR A 878 -1.53 17.53 13.08
CA TYR A 878 -2.07 18.86 12.76
C TYR A 878 -3.46 19.16 13.32
N GLU A 879 -4.53 18.42 13.05
CA GLU A 879 -5.78 18.74 13.75
C GLU A 879 -6.79 17.60 13.88
N PHE A 880 -7.57 17.71 14.96
CA PHE A 880 -8.71 16.85 15.21
C PHE A 880 -9.89 17.24 14.31
N VAL A 881 -10.35 18.50 14.38
CA VAL A 881 -11.45 19.05 13.57
C VAL A 881 -11.13 20.46 13.07
N THR A 882 -11.42 20.75 11.79
CA THR A 882 -11.10 22.01 11.12
C THR A 882 -12.21 23.02 11.37
N HIS A 883 -12.02 23.85 12.39
CA HIS A 883 -12.96 24.88 12.85
C HIS A 883 -13.34 25.98 11.83
N ARG A 884 -12.64 26.12 10.70
CA ARG A 884 -12.85 27.29 9.81
C ARG A 884 -14.22 27.31 9.14
N ASN A 885 -14.93 26.19 9.05
CA ASN A 885 -16.29 26.16 8.51
C ASN A 885 -16.98 24.82 8.81
N ALA A 886 -17.64 24.64 9.96
CA ALA A 886 -18.41 23.42 10.26
C ALA A 886 -19.49 23.10 9.20
N ILE A 887 -19.89 24.11 8.42
CA ILE A 887 -20.79 23.99 7.26
C ILE A 887 -20.12 23.23 6.09
N ALA A 888 -18.79 23.07 6.11
CA ALA A 888 -18.00 22.55 5.00
C ALA A 888 -17.37 21.17 5.22
N ASP A 889 -17.40 20.59 6.43
CA ASP A 889 -16.82 19.25 6.74
C ASP A 889 -17.33 18.16 5.80
N TRP A 890 -18.60 18.27 5.37
CA TRP A 890 -19.23 17.34 4.44
C TRP A 890 -19.31 17.87 3.00
N LYS A 891 -18.83 19.09 2.74
CA LYS A 891 -18.87 19.75 1.42
C LYS A 891 -17.51 19.82 0.73
N ARG A 892 -16.43 19.78 1.49
CA ARG A 892 -15.04 19.82 1.03
C ARG A 892 -14.33 18.53 1.41
N ALA A 893 -13.30 18.18 0.66
CA ALA A 893 -12.39 17.13 1.11
C ALA A 893 -11.74 17.54 2.43
N SER A 894 -11.54 16.57 3.33
CA SER A 894 -10.86 16.83 4.60
C SER A 894 -9.43 17.32 4.34
N TYR A 895 -9.01 18.25 5.18
CA TYR A 895 -7.72 18.91 5.11
C TYR A 895 -7.03 18.75 6.47
N GLY A 896 -6.52 17.55 6.73
CA GLY A 896 -5.80 17.22 7.98
C GLY A 896 -6.70 16.81 9.14
N SER A 897 -7.92 17.32 9.21
CA SER A 897 -8.95 16.89 10.17
C SER A 897 -9.11 15.38 10.21
N THR A 898 -8.89 14.79 11.38
CA THR A 898 -9.04 13.35 11.63
C THR A 898 -10.44 12.99 12.14
N ALA A 899 -11.24 13.96 12.56
CA ALA A 899 -12.67 13.82 12.83
C ALA A 899 -13.47 14.85 12.01
N LEU A 900 -14.78 14.66 11.93
CA LEU A 900 -15.71 15.56 11.26
C LEU A 900 -16.85 15.92 12.21
N MET A 901 -17.56 17.02 11.96
CA MET A 901 -18.76 17.38 12.71
C MET A 901 -20.02 17.10 11.88
N ALA A 902 -20.99 16.40 12.46
CA ALA A 902 -22.32 16.18 11.87
C ALA A 902 -23.38 16.61 12.89
N SER A 903 -24.16 17.64 12.56
CA SER A 903 -25.24 18.15 13.42
C SER A 903 -24.79 18.44 14.88
N GLY A 904 -23.58 18.99 15.04
CA GLY A 904 -23.00 19.31 16.35
C GLY A 904 -22.35 18.13 17.08
N GLN A 905 -22.37 16.92 16.51
CA GLN A 905 -21.73 15.72 17.06
C GLN A 905 -20.45 15.37 16.30
N PRO A 906 -19.38 14.94 16.98
CA PRO A 906 -18.18 14.49 16.31
C PRO A 906 -18.38 13.10 15.68
N VAL A 907 -17.83 12.91 14.48
CA VAL A 907 -17.84 11.67 13.72
C VAL A 907 -16.40 11.26 13.47
N SER A 908 -16.07 10.01 13.81
CA SER A 908 -14.74 9.46 13.58
C SER A 908 -14.45 9.24 12.11
N THR A 909 -13.19 8.97 11.78
CA THR A 909 -12.76 8.57 10.45
C THR A 909 -11.91 7.31 10.52
N ILE A 910 -11.75 6.62 9.40
CA ILE A 910 -10.81 5.50 9.27
C ILE A 910 -9.40 5.94 9.69
N ARG A 911 -8.99 7.17 9.36
CA ARG A 911 -7.69 7.75 9.72
C ARG A 911 -7.50 7.88 11.24
N LEU A 912 -8.51 8.40 11.94
CA LEU A 912 -8.46 8.54 13.40
C LEU A 912 -8.50 7.19 14.12
N GLU A 913 -9.29 6.25 13.61
CA GLU A 913 -9.29 4.88 14.09
C GLU A 913 -7.93 4.19 13.92
N CYS A 914 -7.29 4.38 12.77
CA CYS A 914 -5.92 3.92 12.52
C CYS A 914 -4.93 4.51 13.53
N LEU A 915 -5.03 5.81 13.82
CA LEU A 915 -4.20 6.46 14.85
C LEU A 915 -4.41 5.81 16.23
N ARG A 916 -5.68 5.61 16.65
CA ARG A 916 -6.02 4.96 17.93
C ARG A 916 -5.44 3.56 18.06
N ILE A 917 -5.44 2.78 16.99
CA ILE A 917 -4.85 1.44 16.96
C ILE A 917 -3.37 1.50 17.32
N GLY A 918 -2.61 2.41 16.71
CA GLY A 918 -1.21 2.64 17.02
C GLY A 918 -0.98 3.10 18.46
N SER A 919 -1.77 4.08 18.92
CA SER A 919 -1.71 4.57 20.31
C SER A 919 -2.03 3.48 21.34
N THR A 920 -2.94 2.57 21.00
CA THR A 920 -3.27 1.39 21.83
C THR A 920 -2.14 0.37 21.81
N ASP A 921 -1.49 0.12 20.67
CA ASP A 921 -0.36 -0.82 20.59
C ASP A 921 0.75 -0.45 21.58
N ILE A 922 1.11 0.83 21.67
CA ILE A 922 2.18 1.28 22.55
C ILE A 922 1.79 1.21 24.04
N LYS A 923 0.49 1.14 24.37
CA LYS A 923 0.02 0.83 25.73
C LYS A 923 0.35 -0.61 26.13
N TYR A 924 0.34 -1.56 25.18
CA TYR A 924 0.84 -2.92 25.44
C TYR A 924 2.35 -2.91 25.71
N MET A 925 3.13 -2.09 25.00
CA MET A 925 4.57 -1.94 25.29
C MET A 925 4.80 -1.37 26.71
N LYS A 926 4.03 -0.33 27.08
CA LYS A 926 4.07 0.24 28.44
C LYS A 926 3.72 -0.81 29.50
N LYS A 927 2.63 -1.58 29.28
CA LYS A 927 2.24 -2.67 30.19
C LYS A 927 3.29 -3.76 30.30
N LEU A 928 3.92 -4.16 29.20
CA LEU A 928 5.01 -5.13 29.22
C LEU A 928 6.22 -4.62 30.00
N ALA A 929 6.57 -3.34 29.85
CA ALA A 929 7.66 -2.73 30.62
C ALA A 929 7.37 -2.70 32.14
N GLU A 930 6.13 -2.39 32.53
CA GLU A 930 5.66 -2.44 33.91
C GLU A 930 5.79 -3.85 34.49
N VAL A 931 5.20 -4.85 33.81
CA VAL A 931 5.23 -6.25 34.24
C VAL A 931 6.68 -6.79 34.32
N LEU A 932 7.54 -6.44 33.35
CA LEU A 932 8.95 -6.86 33.36
C LEU A 932 9.73 -6.33 34.57
N LYS A 933 9.39 -5.11 35.02
CA LYS A 933 10.00 -4.50 36.22
C LYS A 933 9.60 -5.26 37.49
N GLU A 934 8.37 -5.76 37.54
CA GLU A 934 7.79 -6.47 38.68
C GLU A 934 8.18 -7.96 38.72
N ALA A 935 8.33 -8.60 37.56
CA ALA A 935 8.65 -10.02 37.39
C ALA A 935 10.11 -10.37 37.73
N LYS A 936 10.56 -10.01 38.94
CA LYS A 936 11.96 -10.22 39.38
C LYS A 936 12.37 -11.69 39.48
N SER A 937 11.42 -12.56 39.83
CA SER A 937 11.57 -14.01 39.98
C SER A 937 11.36 -14.80 38.70
N ALA A 938 10.91 -14.17 37.61
CA ALA A 938 10.71 -14.85 36.33
C ALA A 938 12.04 -15.35 35.73
N GLU A 939 11.95 -16.37 34.87
CA GLU A 939 13.11 -16.99 34.23
C GLU A 939 13.99 -15.93 33.52
N PRO A 940 15.33 -15.90 33.77
CA PRO A 940 16.21 -14.90 33.19
C PRO A 940 16.13 -14.80 31.66
N GLY A 941 15.94 -15.92 30.98
CA GLY A 941 15.76 -15.97 29.52
C GLY A 941 14.52 -15.21 29.04
N LEU A 942 13.37 -15.42 29.69
CA LEU A 942 12.12 -14.73 29.39
C LEU A 942 12.21 -13.22 29.64
N ARG A 943 12.87 -12.82 30.74
CA ARG A 943 13.09 -11.40 31.05
C ARG A 943 14.01 -10.73 30.02
N SER A 944 15.06 -11.43 29.59
CA SER A 944 15.98 -10.97 28.54
C SER A 944 15.26 -10.83 27.19
N GLU A 945 14.40 -11.80 26.83
CA GLU A 945 13.56 -11.75 25.63
C GLU A 945 12.63 -10.54 25.65
N ALA A 946 11.91 -10.30 26.76
CA ALA A 946 11.02 -9.15 26.90
C ALA A 946 11.78 -7.81 26.85
N ALA A 947 12.93 -7.71 27.51
CA ALA A 947 13.77 -6.50 27.47
C ALA A 947 14.28 -6.20 26.06
N LYS A 948 14.74 -7.23 25.34
CA LYS A 948 15.17 -7.11 23.95
C LYS A 948 14.00 -6.69 23.05
N PHE A 949 12.84 -7.32 23.22
CA PHE A 949 11.63 -7.01 22.47
C PHE A 949 11.21 -5.54 22.64
N LEU A 950 11.17 -5.03 23.88
CA LEU A 950 10.85 -3.62 24.15
C LEU A 950 11.84 -2.65 23.52
N LYS A 951 13.12 -3.03 23.45
CA LYS A 951 14.19 -2.19 22.89
C LYS A 951 14.16 -2.13 21.35
N GLU A 952 13.95 -3.26 20.68
CA GLU A 952 14.12 -3.37 19.22
C GLU A 952 12.83 -3.10 18.44
N THR A 953 11.68 -3.48 19.00
CA THR A 953 10.39 -3.46 18.29
C THR A 953 9.90 -2.07 17.91
N PRO A 954 10.00 -1.02 18.77
CA PRO A 954 9.51 0.31 18.40
C PRO A 954 10.16 0.86 17.12
N MET A 955 11.48 0.73 17.00
CA MET A 955 12.21 1.17 15.81
C MET A 955 11.86 0.33 14.57
N SER A 956 11.64 -0.97 14.76
CA SER A 956 11.20 -1.87 13.68
C SER A 956 9.85 -1.47 13.12
N VAL A 957 8.84 -1.33 13.99
CA VAL A 957 7.46 -1.02 13.59
C VAL A 957 7.31 0.43 13.14
N GLY A 958 7.85 1.38 13.88
CA GLY A 958 7.69 2.81 13.63
C GLY A 958 8.46 3.32 12.41
N MET A 959 9.63 2.73 12.13
CA MET A 959 10.58 3.28 11.14
C MET A 959 11.04 2.28 10.09
N THR A 960 11.77 1.22 10.46
CA THR A 960 12.51 0.43 9.45
C THR A 960 11.61 -0.50 8.63
N ARG A 961 10.51 -0.99 9.23
CA ARG A 961 9.50 -1.84 8.58
C ARG A 961 8.09 -1.25 8.67
N SER A 962 7.96 0.08 8.77
CA SER A 962 6.68 0.79 8.87
C SER A 962 5.75 0.65 7.65
N HIS A 963 6.23 0.05 6.56
CA HIS A 963 5.47 -0.26 5.34
C HIS A 963 4.80 -1.63 5.40
N ASP A 964 5.13 -2.46 6.40
CA ASP A 964 4.71 -3.86 6.51
C ASP A 964 3.74 -4.05 7.68
N PRO A 965 2.42 -4.14 7.41
CA PRO A 965 1.40 -4.30 8.44
C PRO A 965 1.55 -5.55 9.31
N SER A 966 2.21 -6.60 8.79
CA SER A 966 2.38 -7.87 9.49
C SER A 966 3.29 -7.73 10.72
N VAL A 967 4.29 -6.86 10.65
CA VAL A 967 5.25 -6.63 11.74
C VAL A 967 4.56 -6.03 12.96
N ARG A 968 3.69 -5.05 12.72
CA ARG A 968 2.89 -4.43 13.77
C ARG A 968 1.95 -5.43 14.42
N ALA A 969 1.22 -6.21 13.60
CA ALA A 969 0.30 -7.21 14.12
C ALA A 969 1.03 -8.23 15.00
N ALA A 970 2.16 -8.77 14.52
CA ALA A 970 3.00 -9.68 15.29
C ALA A 970 3.56 -9.06 16.58
N ALA A 971 3.96 -7.78 16.55
CA ALA A 971 4.46 -7.07 17.71
C ALA A 971 3.41 -6.98 18.85
N ARG A 972 2.15 -6.64 18.52
CA ARG A 972 1.08 -6.61 19.53
C ARG A 972 0.88 -7.99 20.17
N GLU A 973 0.72 -9.03 19.35
CA GLU A 973 0.46 -10.38 19.85
C GLU A 973 1.63 -10.92 20.68
N MET A 974 2.88 -10.62 20.28
CA MET A 974 4.07 -10.97 21.04
C MET A 974 4.11 -10.26 22.40
N ALA A 975 3.72 -8.98 22.46
CA ALA A 975 3.64 -8.27 23.73
C ALA A 975 2.59 -8.87 24.67
N ILE A 976 1.42 -9.23 24.14
CA ILE A 976 0.38 -9.96 24.89
C ILE A 976 0.96 -11.25 25.47
N ASP A 977 1.60 -12.08 24.63
CA ASP A 977 2.14 -13.37 25.06
C ASP A 977 3.26 -13.22 26.09
N LEU A 978 4.13 -12.21 25.96
CA LEU A 978 5.18 -11.91 26.94
C LEU A 978 4.60 -11.42 28.26
N ILE A 979 3.58 -10.56 28.24
CA ILE A 979 2.86 -10.12 29.45
C ILE A 979 2.31 -11.35 30.17
N LEU A 980 1.55 -12.19 29.47
CA LEU A 980 0.92 -13.40 30.05
C LEU A 980 1.96 -14.34 30.66
N LYS A 981 3.07 -14.61 29.97
CA LYS A 981 4.15 -15.48 30.46
C LYS A 981 4.84 -14.91 31.70
N LEU A 982 5.08 -13.60 31.74
CA LEU A 982 5.71 -12.95 32.89
C LEU A 982 4.78 -12.89 34.11
N THR A 983 3.46 -12.86 33.89
CA THR A 983 2.46 -12.89 34.97
C THR A 983 2.07 -14.30 35.43
N ALA A 984 2.32 -15.35 34.63
CA ALA A 984 1.86 -16.71 34.92
C ALA A 984 2.56 -17.42 36.10
N LYS A 985 3.53 -16.78 36.76
CA LYS A 985 4.36 -17.37 37.84
C LYS A 985 4.69 -16.39 38.98
N GLN A 986 3.90 -15.34 39.17
CA GLN A 986 4.00 -14.51 40.38
C GLN A 986 3.24 -15.11 41.54
#